data_AF-A0A9J5ZB20-F1
#
_entry.id   AF-A0A9J5ZB20-F1
#
_cell.length_a   1.000
_cell.length_b   1.000
_cell.length_c   1.000
_cell.angle_alpha   90.00
_cell.angle_beta   90.00
_cell.angle_gamma   90.00
#
_symmetry.space_group_name_H-M   'P 1'
#
loop_
_entity.id
_entity.type
_entity.pdbx_description
1 polymer ?
#
loop_
_entity_poly.entity_id
_entity_poly.type
_entity_poly.pdbx_seq_one_letter_code
_entity_poly.pdbx_strand_id
1 'polypeptide(L)'
;MASSSSIFCRVGSEGDKLKSDCLKVQFCHPNGDLFTLLSVYKEWEAVPKEGKNAWCWDNSINAKSMRRCQETVQELEACLKSELNIIVASYWHWDPQMHTEHDETLKRIILSSLAENVAMYSGYDQLGYEVALSEKYIQLHPSCSLLNFDRRPTWVVFGEILSAANEYLMDAQKLEKKVLTGFGSMLLKRFCGKSNSSVNNLVSRIRTKYMDERIGIQVNVGKNEVLLYASSSDMESVLGQVNDALEYESKLLQNECLEKCLFSGGLAASASVALFGAGAIVKHLELKKRILAVDIFHSNTKAVDDKELLMFLERNSSGDICAVHKSSGTGHDNEENRWGRVTFLSPDAAKQAMLLNQVECSGGFLKVVPSRSVFCNDQKQFSSVLRTRVNWPRRCCNGVAIVKCEPNDVGFMVKDFSVVMIGGNTIRSKPSNKYSDSIVISGLNTDHSETEVLEVLSGVTDGKILDFFFVRGSAVENPPVAACEEALRREISPFMPKNVQSIRVQVFQPEPKDTYMRASIMFDGSFHLEAAKALEHIDGKVLSGCLPWQKIRCQQQFHSSVSCPAPVYHNRMKLSPRFDVDLMITCLVRRNNLLSGQILNVQNFRRQVDQVCNLERNENGSYRVKISASATKIVAELRRPLEQLMKGKIVDHVGISLTVVQLLFSREGNNIMKMVQQETGTYILFDRHSLSVRIFGSSDKIEMAERRFVNSLLALHESKQLEVHLHGGLLPLDLMKRVVQSFGPDLSGLKLKVPDAEFSLNTKSHCISVKGTKDMKQKVEEIISEIAQSGLPSRMMDDETDCHICLCELEDAYRLEGCTHTFCRSCLLEQCESAIRSREGFPLCCMHKGCGAHILVSDLRSLLLSDKLEELFRASLGAFVAASGGLYRFCPSPDCPSVYHVTESGEVGAPFVCGACYVETCTSCHLEYHPYISCEKYKEFKDHPDFSLEEWAKGKENVKKCPVCGFTIEKVDGCNHIECKCGKHVCWVCLVFFSSSDDCYNHLRSLHQAIM
;
A
#
# COMPACT_ATOMS: atom_id res chain seq x y z
N MET A 1 2.86 59.07 41.18
CA MET A 1 3.89 59.28 40.14
C MET A 1 3.37 59.23 38.72
N ALA A 2 2.54 58.24 38.35
CA ALA A 2 2.01 58.11 36.99
C ALA A 2 1.13 59.29 36.52
N SER A 3 0.58 60.10 37.43
CA SER A 3 -0.31 61.23 37.15
C SER A 3 0.36 62.61 37.08
N SER A 4 1.69 62.71 37.24
CA SER A 4 2.42 63.98 37.24
C SER A 4 3.27 64.14 35.97
N SER A 5 3.25 65.33 35.37
CA SER A 5 4.11 65.72 34.23
C SER A 5 5.57 65.28 34.43
N SER A 6 6.17 64.67 33.39
CA SER A 6 7.51 64.03 33.35
C SER A 6 8.46 64.41 34.49
N ILE A 7 8.80 63.44 35.33
CA ILE A 7 9.70 63.58 36.49
C ILE A 7 11.15 63.86 36.06
N PHE A 8 11.58 63.35 34.91
CA PHE A 8 12.89 63.62 34.34
C PHE A 8 12.90 64.99 33.64
N CYS A 9 13.85 65.84 34.02
CA CYS A 9 14.04 67.20 33.53
C CYS A 9 14.91 67.22 32.28
N ARG A 10 14.27 67.15 31.10
CA ARG A 10 14.95 67.25 29.81
C ARG A 10 14.79 68.66 29.22
N VAL A 11 15.53 69.62 29.77
CA VAL A 11 15.44 71.06 29.43
C VAL A 11 16.85 71.65 29.34
N GLY A 12 17.06 72.67 28.51
CA GLY A 12 18.37 73.29 28.31
C GLY A 12 18.97 73.03 26.93
N SER A 13 20.30 73.17 26.82
CA SER A 13 21.03 72.92 25.57
C SER A 13 21.01 71.43 25.19
N GLU A 14 21.31 71.08 23.93
CA GLU A 14 21.38 69.66 23.51
C GLU A 14 22.39 68.85 24.36
N GLY A 15 23.49 69.48 24.81
CA GLY A 15 24.45 68.85 25.73
C GLY A 15 23.83 68.53 27.10
N ASP A 16 22.98 69.41 27.61
CA ASP A 16 22.27 69.19 28.88
C ASP A 16 21.19 68.11 28.75
N LYS A 17 20.51 68.06 27.60
CA LYS A 17 19.54 67.00 27.30
C LYS A 17 20.22 65.63 27.22
N LEU A 18 21.36 65.55 26.54
CA LEU A 18 22.14 64.31 26.47
C LEU A 18 22.64 63.88 27.85
N LYS A 19 23.12 64.83 28.66
CA LYS A 19 23.51 64.58 30.05
C LYS A 19 22.33 64.04 30.88
N SER A 20 21.15 64.63 30.74
CA SER A 20 19.93 64.15 31.39
C SER A 20 19.54 62.74 30.92
N ASP A 21 19.68 62.46 29.62
CA ASP A 21 19.34 61.15 29.05
C ASP A 21 20.31 60.06 29.57
N CYS A 22 21.62 60.37 29.70
CA CYS A 22 22.59 59.46 30.32
C CYS A 22 22.31 59.21 31.82
N LEU A 23 21.99 60.27 32.58
CA LEU A 23 21.68 60.15 34.01
C LEU A 23 20.40 59.35 34.27
N LYS A 24 19.46 59.30 33.31
CA LYS A 24 18.26 58.48 33.42
C LYS A 24 18.55 56.98 33.37
N VAL A 25 19.59 56.55 32.65
CA VAL A 25 19.87 55.12 32.41
C VAL A 25 20.09 54.34 33.71
N GLN A 26 20.77 54.93 34.70
CA GLN A 26 21.06 54.25 35.98
C GLN A 26 19.82 53.88 36.78
N PHE A 27 18.70 54.57 36.56
CA PHE A 27 17.44 54.30 37.24
C PHE A 27 16.53 53.34 36.48
N CYS A 28 16.84 53.05 35.21
CA CYS A 28 16.01 52.23 34.34
C CYS A 28 15.90 50.81 34.90
N HIS A 29 14.67 50.31 35.00
CA HIS A 29 14.39 48.98 35.52
C HIS A 29 13.89 48.04 34.41
N PRO A 30 14.35 46.77 34.34
CA PRO A 30 14.01 45.84 33.25
C PRO A 30 12.53 45.44 33.18
N ASN A 31 11.75 45.69 34.24
CA ASN A 31 10.30 45.45 34.28
C ASN A 31 9.47 46.67 33.80
N GLY A 32 10.11 47.76 33.35
CA GLY A 32 9.45 48.88 32.67
C GLY A 32 9.48 50.22 33.42
N ASP A 33 8.78 51.20 32.86
CA ASP A 33 8.86 52.60 33.30
C ASP A 33 8.25 52.84 34.69
N LEU A 34 7.17 52.14 35.05
CA LEU A 34 6.57 52.29 36.39
C LEU A 34 7.51 51.82 37.50
N PHE A 35 8.26 50.74 37.26
CA PHE A 35 9.31 50.27 38.16
C PHE A 35 10.49 51.25 38.19
N THR A 36 10.84 51.84 37.04
CA THR A 36 11.88 52.89 36.94
C THR A 36 11.53 54.10 37.80
N LEU A 37 10.27 54.56 37.79
CA LEU A 37 9.81 55.66 38.64
C LEU A 37 9.85 55.30 40.13
N LEU A 38 9.52 54.05 40.47
CA LEU A 38 9.59 53.57 41.85
C LEU A 38 11.04 53.51 42.36
N SER A 39 12.00 53.07 41.53
CA SER A 39 13.44 53.10 41.85
C SER A 39 13.89 54.52 42.18
N VAL A 40 13.54 55.49 41.32
CA VAL A 40 13.87 56.91 41.53
C VAL A 40 13.30 57.43 42.85
N TYR A 41 12.05 57.08 43.18
CA TYR A 41 11.44 57.49 44.44
C TYR A 41 12.16 56.91 45.65
N LYS A 42 12.53 55.64 45.60
CA LYS A 42 13.19 54.96 46.72
C LYS A 42 14.59 55.49 46.98
N GLU A 43 15.36 55.73 45.93
CA GLU A 43 16.68 56.36 46.06
C GLU A 43 16.58 57.79 46.60
N TRP A 44 15.60 58.58 46.12
CA TRP A 44 15.35 59.94 46.65
C TRP A 44 14.80 59.94 48.08
N GLU A 45 14.02 58.93 48.45
CA GLU A 45 13.45 58.77 49.79
C GLU A 45 14.57 58.55 50.83
N ALA A 46 15.60 57.78 50.46
CA ALA A 46 16.77 57.46 51.29
C ALA A 46 17.72 58.65 51.52
N VAL A 47 17.68 59.68 50.69
CA VAL A 47 18.53 60.88 50.83
C VAL A 47 18.10 61.73 52.04
N PRO A 48 19.02 62.26 52.87
CA PRO A 48 18.67 63.15 53.99
C PRO A 48 17.93 64.42 53.52
N LYS A 49 17.00 64.93 54.34
CA LYS A 49 16.10 66.06 53.95
C LYS A 49 16.83 67.30 53.41
N GLU A 50 18.01 67.62 53.94
CA GLU A 50 18.80 68.80 53.53
C GLU A 50 19.44 68.63 52.14
N GLY A 51 19.72 67.39 51.71
CA GLY A 51 20.39 67.08 50.44
C GLY A 51 19.46 66.74 49.27
N LYS A 52 18.15 66.60 49.51
CA LYS A 52 17.19 66.11 48.49
C LYS A 52 17.10 66.98 47.25
N ASN A 53 17.17 68.31 47.39
CA ASN A 53 17.08 69.23 46.25
C ASN A 53 18.36 69.20 45.40
N ALA A 54 19.53 69.12 46.03
CA ALA A 54 20.80 68.98 45.34
C ALA A 54 20.86 67.66 44.57
N TRP A 55 20.45 66.56 45.20
CA TRP A 55 20.38 65.25 44.56
C TRP A 55 19.46 65.25 43.33
N CYS A 56 18.29 65.91 43.40
CA CYS A 56 17.41 66.04 42.25
C CYS A 56 18.07 66.83 41.11
N TRP A 57 18.81 67.90 41.42
CA TRP A 57 19.52 68.68 40.42
C TRP A 57 20.62 67.86 39.74
N ASP A 58 21.44 67.17 40.52
CA ASP A 58 22.56 66.37 40.01
C ASP A 58 22.10 65.20 39.12
N ASN A 59 20.91 64.66 39.38
CA ASN A 59 20.33 63.54 38.63
C ASN A 59 19.30 63.98 37.57
N SER A 60 19.17 65.28 37.29
CA SER A 60 18.21 65.82 36.31
C SER A 60 16.75 65.41 36.58
N ILE A 61 16.32 65.48 37.84
CA ILE A 61 14.98 65.14 38.33
C ILE A 61 14.25 66.37 38.84
N ASN A 62 12.94 66.45 38.59
CA ASN A 62 12.10 67.55 39.05
C ASN A 62 11.80 67.45 40.56
N ALA A 63 12.53 68.23 41.37
CA ALA A 63 12.35 68.28 42.83
C ALA A 63 10.94 68.69 43.28
N LYS A 64 10.20 69.47 42.47
CA LYS A 64 8.81 69.85 42.79
C LYS A 64 7.87 68.65 42.61
N SER A 65 8.03 67.90 41.52
CA SER A 65 7.25 66.69 41.26
C SER A 65 7.49 65.60 42.32
N MET A 66 8.75 65.45 42.78
CA MET A 66 9.10 64.48 43.83
C MET A 66 8.48 64.84 45.18
N ARG A 67 8.53 66.12 45.59
CA ARG A 67 7.87 66.59 46.82
C ARG A 67 6.36 66.39 46.77
N ARG A 68 5.72 66.78 45.65
CA ARG A 68 4.28 66.56 45.45
C ARG A 68 3.93 65.08 45.52
N CYS A 69 4.77 64.21 44.96
CA CYS A 69 4.55 62.77 45.07
C CYS A 69 4.67 62.28 46.52
N GLN A 70 5.64 62.76 47.28
CA GLN A 70 5.77 62.41 48.70
C GLN A 70 4.56 62.86 49.51
N GLU A 71 4.08 64.08 49.28
CA GLU A 71 2.84 64.61 49.89
C GLU A 71 1.66 63.70 49.54
N THR A 72 1.48 63.34 48.27
CA THR A 72 0.39 62.45 47.83
C THR A 72 0.49 61.06 48.47
N VAL A 73 1.70 60.48 48.59
CA VAL A 73 1.89 59.18 49.25
C VAL A 73 1.54 59.28 50.73
N GLN A 74 1.95 60.35 51.41
CA GLN A 74 1.61 60.58 52.82
C GLN A 74 0.10 60.80 53.01
N GLU A 75 -0.54 61.53 52.11
CA GLU A 75 -1.99 61.71 52.09
C GLU A 75 -2.72 60.39 51.88
N LEU A 76 -2.28 59.56 50.93
CA LEU A 76 -2.85 58.23 50.70
C LEU A 76 -2.62 57.30 51.90
N GLU A 77 -1.43 57.30 52.50
CA GLU A 77 -1.18 56.53 53.71
C GLU A 77 -2.04 57.01 54.88
N ALA A 78 -2.21 58.32 55.03
CA ALA A 78 -3.08 58.90 56.04
C ALA A 78 -4.52 58.44 55.79
N CYS A 79 -5.07 58.58 54.58
CA CYS A 79 -6.42 58.13 54.23
C CYS A 79 -6.60 56.62 54.47
N LEU A 80 -5.63 55.80 54.06
CA LEU A 80 -5.66 54.35 54.29
C LEU A 80 -5.69 54.03 55.79
N LYS A 81 -4.89 54.72 56.61
CA LYS A 81 -4.80 54.48 58.07
C LYS A 81 -5.97 55.10 58.85
N SER A 82 -6.42 56.32 58.51
CA SER A 82 -7.38 57.11 59.30
C SER A 82 -8.82 56.98 58.81
N GLU A 83 -9.04 56.90 57.50
CA GLU A 83 -10.40 56.85 56.95
C GLU A 83 -10.84 55.41 56.67
N LEU A 84 -9.94 54.61 56.08
CA LEU A 84 -10.23 53.24 55.70
C LEU A 84 -9.77 52.21 56.75
N ASN A 85 -9.05 52.66 57.78
CA ASN A 85 -8.57 51.84 58.90
C ASN A 85 -7.75 50.60 58.46
N ILE A 86 -7.03 50.73 57.35
CA ILE A 86 -6.18 49.71 56.74
C ILE A 86 -4.77 49.83 57.33
N ILE A 87 -4.23 48.71 57.81
CA ILE A 87 -2.87 48.61 58.33
C ILE A 87 -1.89 48.65 57.14
N VAL A 88 -1.14 49.74 57.01
CA VAL A 88 -0.04 49.83 56.04
C VAL A 88 1.18 49.14 56.63
N ALA A 89 1.47 47.95 56.12
CA ALA A 89 2.59 47.13 56.56
C ALA A 89 3.96 47.77 56.23
N SER A 90 4.77 48.04 57.25
CA SER A 90 6.10 48.64 57.11
C SER A 90 7.21 47.65 56.76
N TYR A 91 6.93 46.33 56.79
CA TYR A 91 7.91 45.27 56.51
C TYR A 91 8.07 44.95 55.02
N TRP A 92 7.26 45.56 54.16
CA TRP A 92 7.32 45.34 52.71
C TRP A 92 8.45 46.20 52.13
N HIS A 93 9.64 45.62 52.00
CA HIS A 93 10.83 46.28 51.49
C HIS A 93 11.12 45.82 50.06
N TRP A 94 10.79 46.68 49.09
CA TRP A 94 11.12 46.47 47.70
C TRP A 94 12.50 47.08 47.41
N ASP A 95 13.43 46.24 46.95
CA ASP A 95 14.77 46.65 46.55
C ASP A 95 14.89 46.59 45.01
N PRO A 96 15.20 47.71 44.33
CA PRO A 96 15.33 47.75 42.88
C PRO A 96 16.49 46.92 42.31
N GLN A 97 17.46 46.47 43.12
CA GLN A 97 18.61 45.68 42.67
C GLN A 97 18.44 44.17 42.86
N MET A 98 17.43 43.71 43.61
CA MET A 98 17.18 42.29 43.86
C MET A 98 15.82 41.85 43.30
N HIS A 99 15.81 40.87 42.39
CA HIS A 99 14.55 40.31 41.90
C HIS A 99 13.89 39.48 43.01
N THR A 100 12.72 39.91 43.49
CA THR A 100 12.01 39.27 44.61
C THR A 100 10.57 38.89 44.23
N GLU A 101 9.88 38.13 45.07
CA GLU A 101 8.43 37.84 44.88
C GLU A 101 7.56 39.11 44.89
N HIS A 102 8.09 40.22 45.41
CA HIS A 102 7.45 41.52 45.41
C HIS A 102 7.29 42.10 43.99
N ASP A 103 8.21 41.81 43.06
CA ASP A 103 8.10 42.25 41.67
C ASP A 103 6.90 41.62 40.96
N GLU A 104 6.68 40.33 41.16
CA GLU A 104 5.53 39.61 40.59
C GLU A 104 4.21 40.07 41.20
N THR A 105 4.22 40.38 42.50
CA THR A 105 3.07 40.95 43.19
C THR A 105 2.74 42.34 42.63
N LEU A 106 3.75 43.21 42.45
CA LEU A 106 3.58 44.53 41.84
C LEU A 106 3.07 44.45 40.41
N LYS A 107 3.62 43.57 39.57
CA LYS A 107 3.14 43.35 38.19
C LYS A 107 1.66 42.98 38.16
N ARG A 108 1.23 42.09 39.07
CA ARG A 108 -0.17 41.68 39.18
C ARG A 108 -1.07 42.84 39.59
N ILE A 109 -0.64 43.67 40.54
CA ILE A 109 -1.38 44.87 40.99
C ILE A 109 -1.50 45.90 39.86
N ILE A 110 -0.41 46.13 39.11
CA ILE A 110 -0.42 47.05 37.97
C ILE A 110 -1.39 46.55 36.90
N LEU A 111 -1.33 45.26 36.55
CA LEU A 111 -2.24 44.66 35.57
C LEU A 111 -3.71 44.74 36.02
N SER A 112 -4.01 44.50 37.30
CA SER A 112 -5.39 44.61 37.80
C SER A 112 -5.91 46.05 37.78
N SER A 113 -5.02 47.03 37.95
CA SER A 113 -5.38 48.45 38.00
C SER A 113 -5.51 49.07 36.61
N LEU A 114 -4.82 48.52 35.61
CA LEU A 114 -4.76 49.01 34.23
C LEU A 114 -5.11 47.90 33.23
N ALA A 115 -6.09 47.07 33.57
CA ALA A 115 -6.46 45.89 32.78
C ALA A 115 -6.93 46.25 31.36
N GLU A 116 -7.44 47.46 31.17
CA GLU A 116 -7.90 47.98 29.88
C GLU A 116 -6.76 48.55 29.02
N ASN A 117 -5.64 48.93 29.65
CA ASN A 117 -4.52 49.56 28.96
C ASN A 117 -3.41 48.54 28.66
N VAL A 118 -3.78 47.49 27.95
CA VAL A 118 -2.90 46.38 27.61
C VAL A 118 -2.61 46.41 26.11
N ALA A 119 -1.36 46.21 25.74
CA ALA A 119 -0.94 46.07 24.35
C ALA A 119 -0.11 44.81 24.17
N MET A 120 -0.38 44.10 23.08
CA MET A 120 0.33 42.88 22.71
C MET A 120 1.39 43.23 21.66
N TYR A 121 2.58 42.67 21.81
CA TYR A 121 3.62 42.88 20.82
C TYR A 121 3.22 42.26 19.47
N SER A 122 3.23 43.05 18.41
CA SER A 122 2.80 42.61 17.06
C SER A 122 3.74 41.59 16.42
N GLY A 123 4.89 41.30 17.04
CA GLY A 123 5.95 40.46 16.49
C GLY A 123 6.90 41.19 15.55
N TYR A 124 6.62 42.45 15.21
CA TYR A 124 7.43 43.28 14.31
C TYR A 124 7.78 44.63 14.92
N ASP A 125 9.07 44.98 14.90
CA ASP A 125 9.57 46.18 15.57
C ASP A 125 9.03 47.48 14.97
N GLN A 126 8.64 47.48 13.69
CA GLN A 126 8.14 48.66 12.96
C GLN A 126 6.65 48.94 13.18
N LEU A 127 5.85 47.92 13.50
CA LEU A 127 4.44 48.09 13.89
C LEU A 127 4.30 48.28 15.41
N GLY A 128 5.24 47.73 16.19
CA GLY A 128 5.30 47.93 17.63
C GLY A 128 4.29 47.04 18.34
N TYR A 129 3.44 47.64 19.15
CA TYR A 129 2.46 46.96 19.98
C TYR A 129 1.04 47.29 19.52
N GLU A 130 0.19 46.27 19.50
CA GLU A 130 -1.23 46.37 19.19
C GLU A 130 -2.01 46.54 20.49
N VAL A 131 -2.75 47.63 20.63
CA VAL A 131 -3.57 47.88 21.82
C VAL A 131 -4.79 46.96 21.83
N ALA A 132 -4.93 46.12 22.85
CA ALA A 132 -5.90 45.03 22.91
C ALA A 132 -7.37 45.47 22.76
N LEU A 133 -7.72 46.68 23.19
CA LEU A 133 -9.09 47.22 23.09
C LEU A 133 -9.37 48.03 21.82
N SER A 134 -8.35 48.56 21.14
CA SER A 134 -8.55 49.49 20.01
C SER A 134 -7.95 49.02 18.69
N GLU A 135 -7.21 47.90 18.69
CA GLU A 135 -6.51 47.29 17.54
C GLU A 135 -5.57 48.26 16.79
N LYS A 136 -5.19 49.37 17.44
CA LYS A 136 -4.25 50.35 16.90
C LYS A 136 -2.83 49.90 17.19
N TYR A 137 -2.00 49.97 16.14
CA TYR A 137 -0.56 49.75 16.24
C TYR A 137 0.14 51.01 16.73
N ILE A 138 0.92 50.87 17.79
CA ILE A 138 1.59 51.96 18.48
C ILE A 138 3.01 51.53 18.84
N GLN A 139 3.96 52.45 18.68
CA GLN A 139 5.34 52.23 19.08
C GLN A 139 5.56 52.54 20.56
N LEU A 140 6.53 51.84 21.17
CA LEU A 140 7.02 52.28 22.47
C LEU A 140 7.63 53.67 22.30
N HIS A 141 7.26 54.58 23.21
CA HIS A 141 7.84 55.91 23.20
C HIS A 141 9.37 55.80 23.36
N PRO A 142 10.18 56.60 22.65
CA PRO A 142 11.65 56.49 22.70
C PRO A 142 12.25 56.67 24.10
N SER A 143 11.50 57.28 25.02
CA SER A 143 11.90 57.41 26.42
C SER A 143 11.63 56.17 27.28
N CYS A 144 11.11 55.09 26.74
CA CYS A 144 10.72 53.90 27.50
C CYS A 144 11.95 53.12 27.96
N SER A 145 12.02 52.77 29.25
CA SER A 145 13.16 52.06 29.84
C SER A 145 13.36 50.66 29.26
N LEU A 146 12.31 50.01 28.75
CA LEU A 146 12.40 48.69 28.12
C LEU A 146 13.29 48.70 26.87
N LEU A 147 13.33 49.82 26.14
CA LEU A 147 14.18 50.00 24.97
C LEU A 147 15.66 50.04 25.33
N ASN A 148 16.02 50.54 26.52
CA ASN A 148 17.42 50.56 26.98
C ASN A 148 17.97 49.16 27.29
N PHE A 149 17.10 48.18 27.49
CA PHE A 149 17.47 46.79 27.77
C PHE A 149 17.25 45.86 26.56
N ASP A 150 16.87 46.39 25.40
CA ASP A 150 16.47 45.63 24.21
C ASP A 150 15.42 44.55 24.51
N ARG A 151 14.56 44.77 25.51
CA ARG A 151 13.51 43.82 25.89
C ARG A 151 12.19 44.21 25.26
N ARG A 152 11.56 43.24 24.58
CA ARG A 152 10.21 43.38 24.03
C ARG A 152 9.29 42.30 24.60
N PRO A 153 8.66 42.56 25.77
CA PRO A 153 7.71 41.63 26.36
C PRO A 153 6.56 41.36 25.39
N THR A 154 6.02 40.15 25.41
CA THR A 154 4.87 39.77 24.57
C THR A 154 3.62 40.60 24.89
N TRP A 155 3.50 41.01 26.15
CA TRP A 155 2.43 41.86 26.64
C TRP A 155 3.01 43.00 27.46
N VAL A 156 2.50 44.20 27.25
CA VAL A 156 2.85 45.38 28.04
C VAL A 156 1.58 46.06 28.53
N VAL A 157 1.67 46.64 29.72
CA VAL A 157 0.66 47.55 30.26
C VAL A 157 1.16 48.97 30.04
N PHE A 158 0.32 49.85 29.50
CA PHE A 158 0.69 51.25 29.24
C PHE A 158 -0.14 52.22 30.07
N GLY A 159 0.44 53.38 30.40
CA GLY A 159 -0.25 54.42 31.17
C GLY A 159 -1.04 55.38 30.29
N GLU A 160 -0.41 55.92 29.23
CA GLU A 160 -0.97 56.97 28.39
C GLU A 160 -0.61 56.75 26.91
N ILE A 161 -1.47 57.23 25.99
CA ILE A 161 -1.21 57.28 24.55
C ILE A 161 -1.10 58.75 24.14
N LEU A 162 0.03 59.16 23.54
CA LEU A 162 0.27 60.54 23.11
C LEU A 162 -0.06 60.70 21.62
N SER A 163 -0.91 61.68 21.29
CA SER A 163 -1.27 62.03 19.91
C SER A 163 -0.48 63.24 19.43
N ALA A 164 0.63 63.04 18.71
CA ALA A 164 1.39 64.10 18.06
C ALA A 164 1.18 64.09 16.53
N ALA A 165 1.12 65.29 15.94
CA ALA A 165 0.80 65.53 14.53
C ALA A 165 2.03 65.28 13.62
N ASN A 166 1.88 64.32 12.72
CA ASN A 166 2.77 63.94 11.62
C ASN A 166 4.11 63.30 12.07
N GLU A 167 4.52 62.14 11.53
CA GLU A 167 4.99 61.99 10.14
C GLU A 167 5.99 63.13 9.85
N TYR A 168 7.30 62.91 9.76
CA TYR A 168 8.05 62.53 8.56
C TYR A 168 9.52 62.36 8.98
N LEU A 169 10.37 61.74 8.16
CA LEU A 169 11.35 62.56 7.45
C LEU A 169 11.65 62.03 6.05
N MET A 170 11.45 62.95 5.11
CA MET A 170 11.87 62.90 3.72
C MET A 170 13.40 62.90 3.64
N ASP A 171 13.97 61.75 3.28
CA ASP A 171 14.57 61.58 1.95
C ASP A 171 14.31 60.14 1.47
N ALA A 172 13.03 59.78 1.47
CA ALA A 172 12.59 58.53 0.88
C ALA A 172 12.19 58.85 -0.56
N GLN A 173 12.97 58.39 -1.54
CA GLN A 173 12.38 58.18 -2.86
C GLN A 173 11.05 57.45 -2.64
N LYS A 174 9.98 57.98 -3.23
CA LYS A 174 8.61 57.49 -3.09
C LYS A 174 8.61 55.95 -3.23
N LEU A 175 8.51 55.26 -2.08
CA LEU A 175 8.35 53.82 -2.04
C LEU A 175 6.92 53.54 -2.50
N GLU A 176 6.82 52.88 -3.64
CA GLU A 176 5.54 52.44 -4.17
C GLU A 176 5.08 51.21 -3.40
N LYS A 177 3.79 51.18 -3.03
CA LYS A 177 3.15 50.05 -2.38
C LYS A 177 2.25 49.35 -3.40
N LYS A 178 2.48 48.06 -3.61
CA LYS A 178 1.61 47.22 -4.45
C LYS A 178 1.03 46.07 -3.63
N VAL A 179 -0.27 45.84 -3.77
CA VAL A 179 -0.98 44.73 -3.11
C VAL A 179 -1.29 43.67 -4.17
N LEU A 180 -0.84 42.46 -3.93
CA LEU A 180 -1.22 41.29 -4.69
C LEU A 180 -2.29 40.51 -3.91
N THR A 181 -3.38 40.17 -4.58
CA THR A 181 -4.52 39.44 -4.01
C THR A 181 -4.85 38.20 -4.85
N GLY A 182 -5.74 37.34 -4.37
CA GLY A 182 -6.22 36.17 -5.12
C GLY A 182 -5.45 34.87 -4.85
N PHE A 183 -4.69 34.79 -3.76
CA PHE A 183 -3.94 33.59 -3.38
C PHE A 183 -4.65 32.77 -2.29
N GLY A 184 -4.41 31.46 -2.30
CA GLY A 184 -4.81 30.56 -1.22
C GLY A 184 -3.96 30.73 0.05
N SER A 185 -4.52 30.41 1.22
CA SER A 185 -3.84 30.56 2.50
C SER A 185 -2.64 29.61 2.64
N MET A 186 -2.73 28.42 2.04
CA MET A 186 -1.67 27.41 2.05
C MET A 186 -0.52 27.78 1.11
N LEU A 187 -0.83 28.37 -0.05
CA LEU A 187 0.17 28.90 -0.97
C LEU A 187 1.01 29.97 -0.28
N LEU A 188 0.37 30.93 0.39
CA LEU A 188 1.07 32.01 1.10
C LEU A 188 1.90 31.48 2.28
N LYS A 189 1.40 30.49 3.04
CA LYS A 189 2.19 29.83 4.09
C LYS A 189 3.45 29.14 3.54
N ARG A 190 3.36 28.49 2.37
CA ARG A 190 4.54 27.88 1.70
C ARG A 190 5.50 28.92 1.16
N PHE A 191 4.97 30.00 0.60
CA PHE A 191 5.76 31.14 0.15
C PHE A 191 6.58 31.75 1.29
N CYS A 192 5.96 31.99 2.46
CA CYS A 192 6.63 32.44 3.69
C CYS A 192 7.75 31.49 4.16
N GLY A 193 7.50 30.18 4.16
CA GLY A 193 8.40 29.20 4.78
C GLY A 193 8.37 29.24 6.31
N LYS A 194 9.16 28.39 6.96
CA LYS A 194 9.23 28.33 8.43
C LYS A 194 9.83 29.61 8.98
N SER A 195 9.11 30.30 9.87
CA SER A 195 9.56 31.58 10.47
C SER A 195 9.91 32.67 9.44
N ASN A 196 9.20 32.70 8.30
CA ASN A 196 9.43 33.63 7.18
C ASN A 196 10.82 33.51 6.50
N SER A 197 11.55 32.42 6.72
CA SER A 197 12.91 32.25 6.19
C SER A 197 12.98 32.36 4.66
N SER A 198 11.98 31.83 3.95
CA SER A 198 11.97 31.84 2.49
C SER A 198 11.72 33.22 1.91
N VAL A 199 10.80 33.99 2.52
CA VAL A 199 10.56 35.39 2.12
C VAL A 199 11.77 36.26 2.47
N ASN A 200 12.38 36.05 3.64
CA ASN A 200 13.58 36.79 4.04
C ASN A 200 14.77 36.52 3.10
N ASN A 201 14.98 35.27 2.68
CA ASN A 201 16.00 34.92 1.69
C ASN A 201 15.71 35.55 0.33
N LEU A 202 14.45 35.55 -0.12
CA LEU A 202 14.04 36.20 -1.36
C LEU A 202 14.26 37.71 -1.31
N VAL A 203 13.85 38.37 -0.21
CA VAL A 203 14.09 39.80 0.03
C VAL A 203 15.59 40.09 0.01
N SER A 204 16.40 39.33 0.74
CA SER A 204 17.86 39.50 0.76
C SER A 204 18.47 39.39 -0.65
N ARG A 205 18.06 38.38 -1.43
CA ARG A 205 18.51 38.19 -2.82
C ARG A 205 18.14 39.36 -3.72
N ILE A 206 16.90 39.85 -3.62
CA ILE A 206 16.41 40.97 -4.42
C ILE A 206 17.17 42.26 -4.03
N ARG A 207 17.38 42.50 -2.73
CA ARG A 207 18.17 43.63 -2.22
C ARG A 207 19.61 43.59 -2.73
N THR A 208 20.29 42.44 -2.68
CA THR A 208 21.65 42.30 -3.21
C THR A 208 21.71 42.47 -4.73
N LYS A 209 20.70 41.99 -5.46
CA LYS A 209 20.66 42.07 -6.93
C LYS A 209 20.45 43.50 -7.45
N TYR A 210 19.61 44.29 -6.79
CA TYR A 210 19.30 45.66 -7.20
C TYR A 210 20.01 46.74 -6.37
N MET A 211 20.78 46.34 -5.35
CA MET A 211 21.48 47.24 -4.41
C MET A 211 20.54 48.24 -3.73
N ASP A 212 19.29 47.85 -3.46
CA ASP A 212 18.28 48.67 -2.78
C ASP A 212 17.78 47.98 -1.50
N GLU A 213 18.27 48.43 -0.35
CA GLU A 213 17.89 47.92 0.98
C GLU A 213 16.45 48.23 1.39
N ARG A 214 15.77 49.14 0.66
CA ARG A 214 14.41 49.58 0.99
C ARG A 214 13.34 48.63 0.46
N ILE A 215 13.72 47.62 -0.35
CA ILE A 215 12.80 46.63 -0.87
C ILE A 215 12.27 45.77 0.28
N GLY A 216 10.95 45.66 0.40
CA GLY A 216 10.26 44.90 1.43
C GLY A 216 9.13 44.05 0.85
N ILE A 217 8.98 42.83 1.35
CA ILE A 217 7.89 41.92 1.02
C ILE A 217 7.22 41.50 2.34
N GLN A 218 5.93 41.78 2.48
CA GLN A 218 5.12 41.41 3.65
C GLN A 218 3.94 40.55 3.20
N VAL A 219 3.76 39.39 3.82
CA VAL A 219 2.69 38.45 3.48
C VAL A 219 1.67 38.44 4.60
N ASN A 220 0.41 38.74 4.29
CA ASN A 220 -0.70 38.62 5.22
C ASN A 220 -1.55 37.39 4.85
N VAL A 221 -1.34 36.28 5.56
CA VAL A 221 -2.06 35.03 5.32
C VAL A 221 -3.54 35.12 5.69
N GLY A 222 -3.91 35.94 6.69
CA GLY A 222 -5.31 36.10 7.12
C GLY A 222 -6.14 36.84 6.08
N LYS A 223 -5.57 37.89 5.48
CA LYS A 223 -6.21 38.65 4.39
C LYS A 223 -5.97 38.06 3.00
N ASN A 224 -5.02 37.13 2.88
CA ASN A 224 -4.56 36.53 1.62
C ASN A 224 -3.93 37.53 0.65
N GLU A 225 -3.12 38.43 1.20
CA GLU A 225 -2.51 39.53 0.46
C GLU A 225 -0.99 39.48 0.58
N VAL A 226 -0.28 39.83 -0.50
CA VAL A 226 1.16 40.08 -0.48
C VAL A 226 1.39 41.56 -0.77
N LEU A 227 2.04 42.23 0.17
CA LEU A 227 2.36 43.65 0.14
C LEU A 227 3.81 43.81 -0.28
N LEU A 228 4.03 44.55 -1.36
CA LEU A 228 5.35 44.86 -1.89
C LEU A 228 5.66 46.34 -1.69
N TYR A 229 6.89 46.61 -1.27
CA TYR A 229 7.44 47.94 -1.09
C TYR A 229 8.75 48.03 -1.90
N ALA A 230 8.83 48.93 -2.87
CA ALA A 230 10.04 49.14 -3.68
C ALA A 230 10.05 50.56 -4.27
N SER A 231 11.22 51.01 -4.76
CA SER A 231 11.32 52.25 -5.53
C SER A 231 10.51 52.13 -6.83
N SER A 232 10.05 53.25 -7.41
CA SER A 232 9.30 53.21 -8.68
C SER A 232 10.11 52.64 -9.86
N SER A 233 11.45 52.70 -9.82
CA SER A 233 12.31 52.09 -10.84
C SER A 233 12.44 50.58 -10.71
N ASP A 234 12.36 50.06 -9.49
CA ASP A 234 12.57 48.63 -9.22
C ASP A 234 11.27 47.85 -9.04
N MET A 235 10.13 48.53 -8.86
CA MET A 235 8.82 47.92 -8.55
C MET A 235 8.39 46.86 -9.57
N GLU A 236 8.52 47.11 -10.88
CA GLU A 236 8.17 46.10 -11.90
C GLU A 236 9.08 44.88 -11.85
N SER A 237 10.38 45.08 -11.60
CA SER A 237 11.36 44.01 -11.47
C SER A 237 11.15 43.16 -10.21
N VAL A 238 10.83 43.81 -9.07
CA VAL A 238 10.47 43.15 -7.82
C VAL A 238 9.18 42.37 -7.96
N LEU A 239 8.17 42.97 -8.60
CA LEU A 239 6.89 42.33 -8.91
C LEU A 239 7.08 41.07 -9.75
N GLY A 240 7.91 41.13 -10.80
CA GLY A 240 8.24 39.98 -11.63
C GLY A 240 8.85 38.84 -10.80
N GLN A 241 9.88 39.11 -9.99
CA GLN A 241 10.52 38.07 -9.18
C GLN A 241 9.61 37.48 -8.10
N VAL A 242 8.73 38.29 -7.51
CA VAL A 242 7.75 37.79 -6.53
C VAL A 242 6.67 36.95 -7.21
N ASN A 243 6.19 37.36 -8.38
CA ASN A 243 5.26 36.57 -9.18
C ASN A 243 5.89 35.25 -9.62
N ASP A 244 7.14 35.26 -10.11
CA ASP A 244 7.86 34.03 -10.48
C ASP A 244 7.97 33.06 -9.29
N ALA A 245 8.27 33.58 -8.10
CA ALA A 245 8.37 32.79 -6.88
C ALA A 245 7.00 32.25 -6.40
N LEU A 246 5.94 33.06 -6.51
CA LEU A 246 4.57 32.65 -6.18
C LEU A 246 4.02 31.65 -7.20
N GLU A 247 4.30 31.83 -8.49
CA GLU A 247 3.91 30.93 -9.56
C GLU A 247 4.62 29.58 -9.42
N TYR A 248 5.90 29.58 -9.06
CA TYR A 248 6.65 28.38 -8.74
C TYR A 248 6.04 27.59 -7.56
N GLU A 249 5.70 28.27 -6.46
CA GLU A 249 5.05 27.63 -5.31
C GLU A 249 3.63 27.14 -5.66
N SER A 250 2.90 27.89 -6.49
CA SER A 250 1.59 27.51 -6.99
C SER A 250 1.68 26.24 -7.84
N LYS A 251 2.68 26.17 -8.73
CA LYS A 251 2.98 24.99 -9.55
C LYS A 251 3.31 23.77 -8.68
N LEU A 252 4.15 23.92 -7.66
CA LEU A 252 4.45 22.84 -6.71
C LEU A 252 3.21 22.38 -5.93
N LEU A 253 2.34 23.32 -5.54
CA LEU A 253 1.09 23.00 -4.85
C LEU A 253 0.10 22.26 -5.75
N GLN A 254 0.02 22.62 -7.03
CA GLN A 254 -0.80 21.92 -8.03
C GLN A 254 -0.26 20.53 -8.39
N ASN A 255 1.07 20.39 -8.43
CA ASN A 255 1.76 19.14 -8.75
C ASN A 255 1.91 18.21 -7.55
N GLU A 256 1.52 18.66 -6.35
CA GLU A 256 1.57 17.84 -5.14
C GLU A 256 0.81 16.52 -5.37
N CYS A 257 1.52 15.41 -5.14
CA CYS A 257 0.95 14.08 -5.27
C CYS A 257 1.12 13.29 -3.98
N LEU A 258 0.10 12.49 -3.65
CA LEU A 258 0.20 11.47 -2.62
C LEU A 258 0.68 10.16 -3.23
N GLU A 259 1.85 9.72 -2.78
CA GLU A 259 2.38 8.40 -3.05
C GLU A 259 1.63 7.37 -2.19
N LYS A 260 0.87 6.48 -2.84
CA LYS A 260 0.13 5.42 -2.15
C LYS A 260 0.54 4.07 -2.73
N CYS A 261 1.03 3.20 -1.85
CA CYS A 261 1.17 1.78 -2.17
C CYS A 261 -0.22 1.17 -2.32
N LEU A 262 -0.46 0.47 -3.43
CA LEU A 262 -1.73 -0.21 -3.66
C LEU A 262 -1.98 -1.33 -2.64
N PHE A 263 -0.91 -1.91 -2.09
CA PHE A 263 -0.95 -2.91 -1.04
C PHE A 263 0.33 -2.88 -0.22
N SER A 264 0.25 -3.30 1.03
CA SER A 264 1.41 -3.55 1.89
C SER A 264 1.98 -4.93 1.58
N GLY A 265 2.97 -5.02 0.68
CA GLY A 265 3.67 -6.27 0.40
C GLY A 265 4.57 -6.69 1.58
N GLY A 266 4.70 -8.00 1.83
CA GLY A 266 5.76 -8.53 2.71
C GLY A 266 7.16 -8.31 2.11
N LEU A 267 8.21 -8.53 2.93
CA LEU A 267 9.64 -8.18 2.74
C LEU A 267 10.32 -8.48 1.38
N ALA A 268 9.67 -9.12 0.42
CA ALA A 268 10.25 -9.55 -0.86
C ALA A 268 9.48 -9.09 -2.12
N ALA A 269 8.24 -8.62 -2.01
CA ALA A 269 7.45 -8.17 -3.18
C ALA A 269 7.43 -6.64 -3.25
N SER A 270 8.06 -6.07 -4.28
CA SER A 270 8.00 -4.62 -4.54
C SER A 270 6.54 -4.20 -4.75
N ALA A 271 6.01 -3.35 -3.87
CA ALA A 271 4.63 -2.89 -3.94
C ALA A 271 4.41 -2.00 -5.18
N SER A 272 3.28 -2.19 -5.87
CA SER A 272 2.84 -1.26 -6.90
C SER A 272 2.47 0.07 -6.26
N VAL A 273 2.89 1.18 -6.86
CA VAL A 273 2.70 2.53 -6.32
C VAL A 273 1.87 3.36 -7.30
N ALA A 274 0.91 4.11 -6.78
CA ALA A 274 0.16 5.10 -7.54
C ALA A 274 0.41 6.51 -6.96
N LEU A 275 0.59 7.48 -7.85
CA LEU A 275 0.69 8.90 -7.51
C LEU A 275 -0.67 9.56 -7.75
N PHE A 276 -1.30 10.03 -6.69
CA PHE A 276 -2.59 10.73 -6.75
C PHE A 276 -2.39 12.25 -6.64
N GLY A 277 -2.74 12.99 -7.69
CA GLY A 277 -2.63 14.45 -7.74
C GLY A 277 -3.94 15.18 -7.50
N ALA A 278 -3.97 16.48 -7.80
CA ALA A 278 -5.16 17.33 -7.73
C ALA A 278 -6.34 16.72 -8.52
N GLY A 279 -7.54 16.84 -7.96
CA GLY A 279 -8.76 16.20 -8.44
C GLY A 279 -8.83 14.71 -8.11
N ALA A 280 -7.96 14.24 -7.20
CA ALA A 280 -7.72 12.83 -6.91
C ALA A 280 -7.29 12.00 -8.13
N ILE A 281 -6.76 12.62 -9.18
CA ILE A 281 -6.39 11.94 -10.43
C ILE A 281 -5.15 11.05 -10.24
N VAL A 282 -5.13 9.87 -10.85
CA VAL A 282 -3.92 9.05 -10.95
C VAL A 282 -2.99 9.70 -11.98
N LYS A 283 -1.93 10.36 -11.51
CA LYS A 283 -0.91 10.99 -12.36
C LYS A 283 0.07 9.98 -12.94
N HIS A 284 0.45 8.98 -12.14
CA HIS A 284 1.31 7.88 -12.58
C HIS A 284 1.00 6.60 -11.81
N LEU A 285 1.05 5.47 -12.50
CA LEU A 285 0.88 4.14 -11.93
C LEU A 285 2.12 3.30 -12.20
N GLU A 286 2.92 3.04 -11.17
CA GLU A 286 4.17 2.31 -11.28
C GLU A 286 3.99 0.82 -10.97
N LEU A 287 4.20 0.01 -12.01
CA LEU A 287 4.05 -1.45 -11.97
C LEU A 287 5.36 -2.20 -12.27
N LYS A 288 6.38 -1.54 -12.83
CA LYS A 288 7.59 -2.16 -13.40
C LYS A 288 8.87 -1.81 -12.61
N LYS A 289 8.74 -1.36 -11.35
CA LYS A 289 9.85 -0.96 -10.47
C LYS A 289 10.73 0.16 -11.04
N ARG A 290 10.17 1.07 -11.84
CA ARG A 290 10.92 2.25 -12.31
C ARG A 290 11.10 3.24 -11.16
N ILE A 291 12.23 3.92 -11.16
CA ILE A 291 12.58 4.90 -10.13
C ILE A 291 11.76 6.17 -10.38
N LEU A 292 10.93 6.53 -9.40
CA LEU A 292 10.20 7.80 -9.36
C LEU A 292 10.82 8.81 -8.39
N ALA A 293 11.59 8.32 -7.43
CA ALA A 293 12.20 9.13 -6.39
C ALA A 293 13.71 8.95 -6.34
N VAL A 294 14.40 10.05 -6.11
CA VAL A 294 15.86 10.11 -5.98
C VAL A 294 16.21 10.70 -4.61
N ASP A 295 17.27 10.17 -4.01
CA ASP A 295 17.88 10.74 -2.82
C ASP A 295 19.02 11.68 -3.24
N ILE A 296 19.01 12.87 -2.66
CA ILE A 296 19.94 13.95 -2.98
C ILE A 296 20.85 14.20 -1.80
N PHE A 297 22.14 14.26 -2.09
CA PHE A 297 23.22 14.55 -1.17
C PHE A 297 23.92 15.82 -1.64
N HIS A 298 24.23 16.72 -0.70
CA HIS A 298 24.93 17.97 -0.99
C HIS A 298 26.13 18.11 -0.06
N SER A 299 27.29 18.50 -0.59
CA SER A 299 28.55 18.60 0.17
C SER A 299 28.50 19.60 1.34
N ASN A 300 27.58 20.58 1.30
CA ASN A 300 27.31 21.52 2.38
C ASN A 300 25.79 21.66 2.60
N THR A 301 25.18 20.79 3.39
CA THR A 301 23.72 20.79 3.62
C THR A 301 23.20 21.98 4.43
N LYS A 302 24.07 22.73 5.10
CA LYS A 302 23.69 23.87 5.96
C LYS A 302 23.70 25.22 5.23
N ALA A 303 24.41 25.34 4.11
CA ALA A 303 24.55 26.61 3.37
C ALA A 303 23.66 26.71 2.12
N VAL A 304 23.05 25.61 1.66
CA VAL A 304 22.22 25.61 0.44
C VAL A 304 20.81 26.12 0.72
N ASP A 305 20.34 27.05 -0.10
CA ASP A 305 18.93 27.43 -0.16
C ASP A 305 18.11 26.28 -0.76
N ASP A 306 17.22 25.69 0.05
CA ASP A 306 16.36 24.58 -0.34
C ASP A 306 15.55 24.89 -1.62
N LYS A 307 15.11 26.14 -1.80
CA LYS A 307 14.30 26.54 -2.97
C LYS A 307 15.13 26.66 -4.24
N GLU A 308 16.36 27.15 -4.13
CA GLU A 308 17.28 27.25 -5.27
C GLU A 308 17.64 25.87 -5.81
N LEU A 309 17.92 24.92 -4.92
CA LEU A 309 18.20 23.54 -5.31
C LEU A 309 17.01 22.89 -6.03
N LEU A 310 15.79 23.07 -5.52
CA LEU A 310 14.59 22.53 -6.15
C LEU A 310 14.32 23.15 -7.52
N MET A 311 14.44 24.48 -7.65
CA MET A 311 14.32 25.16 -8.95
C MET A 311 15.39 24.70 -9.95
N PHE A 312 16.63 24.48 -9.48
CA PHE A 312 17.70 23.95 -10.31
C PHE A 312 17.39 22.54 -10.81
N LEU A 313 16.89 21.65 -9.94
CA LEU A 313 16.49 20.30 -10.33
C LEU A 313 15.35 20.34 -11.35
N GLU A 314 14.33 21.17 -11.13
CA GLU A 314 13.17 21.27 -12.02
C GLU A 314 13.55 21.78 -13.41
N ARG A 315 14.41 22.82 -13.48
CA ARG A 315 14.90 23.38 -14.74
C ARG A 315 15.71 22.38 -15.58
N ASN A 316 16.45 21.48 -14.93
CA ASN A 316 17.34 20.54 -15.61
C ASN A 316 16.74 19.14 -15.80
N SER A 317 15.72 18.76 -15.04
CA SER A 317 15.08 17.43 -15.14
C SER A 317 13.90 17.38 -16.11
N SER A 318 13.55 18.51 -16.75
CA SER A 318 12.42 18.64 -17.69
C SER A 318 11.08 18.15 -17.13
N GLY A 319 10.95 18.07 -15.80
CA GLY A 319 9.83 17.38 -15.17
C GLY A 319 9.47 17.95 -13.81
N ASP A 320 8.19 17.86 -13.51
CA ASP A 320 7.58 18.46 -12.33
C ASP A 320 7.86 17.62 -11.07
N ILE A 321 8.37 18.31 -10.05
CA ILE A 321 8.56 17.75 -8.71
C ILE A 321 7.18 17.65 -8.04
N CYS A 322 6.85 16.48 -7.50
CA CYS A 322 5.54 16.22 -6.90
C CYS A 322 5.56 16.00 -5.38
N ALA A 323 6.70 15.60 -4.82
CA ALA A 323 6.88 15.47 -3.37
C ALA A 323 8.35 15.62 -2.97
N VAL A 324 8.59 16.31 -1.84
CA VAL A 324 9.92 16.53 -1.28
C VAL A 324 9.91 16.17 0.21
N HIS A 325 10.83 15.27 0.61
CA HIS A 325 10.99 14.85 2.00
C HIS A 325 12.41 15.18 2.47
N LYS A 326 12.54 16.19 3.34
CA LYS A 326 13.84 16.57 3.92
C LYS A 326 14.20 15.62 5.07
N SER A 327 15.44 15.15 5.13
CA SER A 327 15.92 14.31 6.23
C SER A 327 16.09 15.14 7.50
N SER A 328 15.32 14.84 8.55
CA SER A 328 15.57 15.33 9.90
C SER A 328 16.69 14.49 10.53
N GLY A 329 17.81 15.11 10.90
CA GLY A 329 19.00 14.44 11.43
C GLY A 329 18.86 13.83 12.83
N THR A 330 17.86 12.99 13.06
CA THR A 330 17.61 12.31 14.35
C THR A 330 17.49 10.77 14.24
N GLY A 331 17.85 10.19 13.09
CA GLY A 331 17.88 8.74 12.89
C GLY A 331 19.31 8.18 12.86
N HIS A 332 19.49 7.00 13.45
CA HIS A 332 20.77 6.31 13.74
C HIS A 332 21.52 5.73 12.52
N ASP A 333 21.37 6.30 11.32
CA ASP A 333 22.03 5.82 10.10
C ASP A 333 23.14 6.78 9.62
N ASN A 334 24.34 6.24 9.48
CA ASN A 334 25.60 6.87 9.08
C ASN A 334 25.61 7.44 7.63
N GLU A 335 24.70 8.34 7.27
CA GLU A 335 24.74 9.06 5.98
C GLU A 335 24.98 10.56 6.21
N GLU A 336 26.19 10.91 6.64
CA GLU A 336 26.66 12.30 6.67
C GLU A 336 26.49 12.91 5.26
N ASN A 337 25.69 13.99 5.16
CA ASN A 337 25.41 14.82 3.97
C ASN A 337 24.16 14.50 3.12
N ARG A 338 23.21 13.69 3.59
CA ARG A 338 21.89 13.58 2.92
C ARG A 338 21.06 14.86 3.10
N TRP A 339 20.60 15.45 1.99
CA TRP A 339 19.70 16.62 2.00
C TRP A 339 18.22 16.18 2.09
N GLY A 340 17.81 15.22 1.26
CA GLY A 340 16.43 14.73 1.25
C GLY A 340 16.09 13.82 0.06
N ARG A 341 14.84 13.37 0.00
CA ARG A 341 14.25 12.56 -1.08
C ARG A 341 13.32 13.43 -1.94
N VAL A 342 13.50 13.41 -3.26
CA VAL A 342 12.65 14.11 -4.24
C VAL A 342 11.92 13.09 -5.10
N THR A 343 10.61 13.26 -5.28
CA THR A 343 9.76 12.41 -6.13
C THR A 343 9.24 13.23 -7.30
N PHE A 344 9.27 12.65 -8.50
CA PHE A 344 8.87 13.28 -9.75
C PHE A 344 7.56 12.69 -10.28
N LEU A 345 6.82 13.46 -11.08
CA LEU A 345 5.60 12.99 -11.75
C LEU A 345 5.85 11.86 -12.75
N SER A 346 7.06 11.77 -13.33
CA SER A 346 7.41 10.75 -14.32
C SER A 346 8.75 10.07 -14.02
N PRO A 347 8.89 8.76 -14.37
CA PRO A 347 10.18 8.07 -14.24
C PRO A 347 11.28 8.65 -15.12
N ASP A 348 10.93 9.26 -16.26
CA ASP A 348 11.91 9.84 -17.16
C ASP A 348 12.49 11.13 -16.59
N ALA A 349 11.69 11.96 -15.90
CA ALA A 349 12.19 13.10 -15.15
C ALA A 349 13.15 12.68 -14.02
N ALA A 350 12.82 11.60 -13.29
CA ALA A 350 13.71 11.04 -12.27
C ALA A 350 15.04 10.56 -12.87
N LYS A 351 15.03 9.93 -14.06
CA LYS A 351 16.27 9.56 -14.78
C LYS A 351 17.08 10.78 -15.21
N GLN A 352 16.44 11.84 -15.70
CA GLN A 352 17.14 13.09 -16.05
C GLN A 352 17.77 13.73 -14.82
N ALA A 353 17.07 13.74 -13.68
CA ALA A 353 17.63 14.22 -12.41
C ALA A 353 18.86 13.40 -11.97
N MET A 354 18.91 12.09 -12.25
CA MET A 354 20.09 11.26 -11.98
C MET A 354 21.30 11.63 -12.84
N LEU A 355 21.11 12.24 -14.01
CA LEU A 355 22.23 12.74 -14.84
C LEU A 355 22.93 13.95 -14.21
N LEU A 356 22.31 14.59 -13.21
CA LEU A 356 22.87 15.73 -12.47
C LEU A 356 23.82 15.31 -11.34
N ASN A 357 24.23 14.03 -11.32
CA ASN A 357 25.21 13.53 -10.38
C ASN A 357 26.59 14.17 -10.66
N GLN A 358 27.19 14.73 -9.62
CA GLN A 358 28.45 15.50 -9.61
C GLN A 358 28.39 16.86 -10.32
N VAL A 359 27.20 17.43 -10.52
CA VAL A 359 27.05 18.80 -11.03
C VAL A 359 27.22 19.81 -9.89
N GLU A 360 27.92 20.91 -10.18
CA GLU A 360 28.09 22.02 -9.24
C GLU A 360 26.79 22.83 -9.11
N CYS A 361 26.32 23.01 -7.88
CA CYS A 361 25.12 23.80 -7.55
C CYS A 361 25.39 24.54 -6.23
N SER A 362 25.16 25.85 -6.20
CA SER A 362 25.23 26.67 -4.97
C SER A 362 26.55 26.52 -4.17
N GLY A 363 27.70 26.41 -4.88
CA GLY A 363 29.02 26.31 -4.26
C GLY A 363 29.40 24.92 -3.71
N GLY A 364 28.66 23.88 -4.08
CA GLY A 364 28.96 22.47 -3.76
C GLY A 364 28.59 21.51 -4.89
N PHE A 365 28.92 20.23 -4.71
CA PHE A 365 28.60 19.18 -5.70
C PHE A 365 27.39 18.36 -5.25
N LEU A 366 26.47 18.13 -6.17
CA LEU A 366 25.32 17.26 -5.95
C LEU A 366 25.71 15.79 -6.16
N LYS A 367 25.27 14.91 -5.28
CA LYS A 367 25.26 13.47 -5.52
C LYS A 367 23.82 13.00 -5.52
N VAL A 368 23.36 12.49 -6.67
CA VAL A 368 21.97 12.05 -6.88
C VAL A 368 21.98 10.54 -7.06
N VAL A 369 21.26 9.83 -6.19
CA VAL A 369 21.16 8.37 -6.23
C VAL A 369 19.70 7.95 -6.28
N PRO A 370 19.37 6.83 -6.93
CA PRO A 370 18.00 6.33 -6.92
C PRO A 370 17.59 5.97 -5.49
N SER A 371 16.42 6.42 -5.07
CA SER A 371 15.97 6.17 -3.70
C SER A 371 15.65 4.69 -3.54
N ARG A 372 16.36 4.03 -2.64
CA ARG A 372 16.12 2.62 -2.31
C ARG A 372 14.86 2.56 -1.46
N SER A 373 13.70 2.29 -2.06
CA SER A 373 12.60 1.69 -1.29
C SER A 373 13.14 0.42 -0.64
N VAL A 374 12.87 0.21 0.66
CA VAL A 374 13.43 -0.80 1.58
C VAL A 374 13.42 -2.27 1.09
N PHE A 375 12.94 -2.59 -0.12
CA PHE A 375 12.85 -3.96 -0.61
C PHE A 375 13.36 -4.09 -2.04
N CYS A 376 14.65 -4.37 -2.17
CA CYS A 376 15.18 -5.03 -3.36
C CYS A 376 16.40 -5.88 -3.02
N ASN A 377 16.25 -7.20 -3.16
CA ASN A 377 17.36 -8.11 -3.35
C ASN A 377 17.12 -8.77 -4.72
N ASP A 378 17.87 -8.35 -5.73
CA ASP A 378 17.78 -8.91 -7.07
C ASP A 378 18.61 -10.19 -7.13
N GLN A 379 17.95 -11.34 -7.25
CA GLN A 379 18.52 -12.47 -7.97
C GLN A 379 17.66 -12.72 -9.21
N LYS A 380 18.22 -12.38 -10.38
CA LYS A 380 17.69 -12.87 -11.66
C LYS A 380 17.81 -14.39 -11.68
N GLN A 381 16.71 -15.07 -11.40
CA GLN A 381 16.51 -16.47 -11.74
C GLN A 381 15.31 -16.60 -12.69
N PHE A 382 15.45 -17.48 -13.67
CA PHE A 382 14.41 -17.81 -14.65
C PHE A 382 13.09 -18.16 -13.94
N SER A 383 11.99 -17.51 -14.32
CA SER A 383 10.68 -17.63 -13.65
C SER A 383 9.96 -18.97 -13.92
N SER A 384 10.38 -19.72 -14.94
CA SER A 384 9.89 -21.09 -15.21
C SER A 384 10.89 -21.85 -16.08
N VAL A 385 11.62 -22.81 -15.51
CA VAL A 385 12.57 -23.66 -16.24
C VAL A 385 12.00 -25.07 -16.35
N LEU A 386 11.89 -25.58 -17.58
CA LEU A 386 11.61 -26.99 -17.83
C LEU A 386 12.95 -27.73 -17.75
N ARG A 387 13.14 -28.59 -16.74
CA ARG A 387 14.35 -29.41 -16.58
C ARG A 387 14.05 -30.85 -16.93
N THR A 388 14.85 -31.42 -17.83
CA THR A 388 14.73 -32.81 -18.28
C THR A 388 16.05 -33.52 -18.10
N ARG A 389 16.00 -34.80 -17.70
CA ARG A 389 17.19 -35.65 -17.56
C ARG A 389 17.27 -36.61 -18.73
N VAL A 390 18.49 -36.72 -19.26
CA VAL A 390 18.80 -37.58 -20.39
C VAL A 390 19.99 -38.45 -20.01
N ASN A 391 19.98 -39.72 -20.42
CA ASN A 391 21.08 -40.64 -20.16
C ASN A 391 21.39 -41.51 -21.37
N TRP A 392 22.62 -42.00 -21.46
CA TRP A 392 23.03 -42.98 -22.46
C TRP A 392 24.11 -43.91 -21.88
N PRO A 393 24.16 -45.19 -22.30
CA PRO A 393 25.04 -46.18 -21.68
C PRO A 393 26.51 -45.91 -21.99
N ARG A 394 27.38 -46.12 -20.98
CA ARG A 394 28.85 -46.02 -21.09
C ARG A 394 29.53 -47.38 -21.17
N ARG A 395 28.84 -48.43 -20.75
CA ARG A 395 29.34 -49.81 -20.70
C ARG A 395 28.49 -50.68 -21.61
N CYS A 396 29.14 -51.34 -22.57
CA CYS A 396 28.47 -52.30 -23.45
C CYS A 396 27.97 -53.50 -22.64
N CYS A 397 26.89 -54.14 -23.10
CA CYS A 397 26.45 -55.39 -22.51
C CYS A 397 27.40 -56.52 -22.93
N ASN A 398 27.66 -57.47 -22.04
CA ASN A 398 28.52 -58.63 -22.33
C ASN A 398 27.72 -59.81 -22.92
N GLY A 399 26.54 -59.55 -23.50
CA GLY A 399 25.63 -60.58 -24.00
C GLY A 399 24.98 -61.45 -22.92
N VAL A 400 25.02 -61.00 -21.66
CA VAL A 400 24.43 -61.66 -20.48
C VAL A 400 23.49 -60.66 -19.78
N ALA A 401 22.30 -61.10 -19.37
CA ALA A 401 21.33 -60.33 -18.61
C ALA A 401 20.89 -61.09 -17.36
N ILE A 402 20.43 -60.36 -16.35
CA ILE A 402 19.86 -60.92 -15.12
C ILE A 402 18.40 -60.50 -15.02
N VAL A 403 17.52 -61.47 -14.80
CA VAL A 403 16.10 -61.28 -14.51
C VAL A 403 15.88 -61.59 -13.04
N LYS A 404 15.32 -60.67 -12.27
CA LYS A 404 14.86 -60.95 -10.90
C LYS A 404 13.39 -61.31 -10.90
N CYS A 405 13.04 -62.31 -10.12
CA CYS A 405 11.68 -62.83 -9.97
C CYS A 405 11.52 -63.41 -8.57
N GLU A 406 10.30 -63.82 -8.19
CA GLU A 406 10.13 -64.51 -6.92
C GLU A 406 10.88 -65.86 -6.94
N PRO A 407 11.50 -66.29 -5.81
CA PRO A 407 12.31 -67.51 -5.80
C PRO A 407 11.58 -68.78 -6.26
N ASN A 408 10.25 -68.81 -6.07
CA ASN A 408 9.41 -69.93 -6.49
C ASN A 408 9.16 -69.93 -8.01
N ASP A 409 9.35 -68.80 -8.68
CA ASP A 409 9.04 -68.62 -10.11
C ASP A 409 10.22 -68.94 -11.02
N VAL A 410 11.45 -68.91 -10.46
CA VAL A 410 12.71 -69.15 -11.18
C VAL A 410 12.68 -70.46 -11.99
N GLY A 411 12.10 -71.53 -11.44
CA GLY A 411 12.12 -72.85 -12.06
C GLY A 411 11.27 -72.97 -13.33
N PHE A 412 10.12 -72.29 -13.39
CA PHE A 412 9.26 -72.32 -14.58
C PHE A 412 9.68 -71.24 -15.59
N MET A 413 10.04 -70.04 -15.13
CA MET A 413 10.50 -68.95 -16.00
C MET A 413 11.78 -69.34 -16.77
N VAL A 414 12.68 -70.13 -16.18
CA VAL A 414 13.86 -70.66 -16.89
C VAL A 414 13.45 -71.57 -18.06
N LYS A 415 12.38 -72.37 -17.92
CA LYS A 415 11.87 -73.24 -18.99
C LYS A 415 11.20 -72.41 -20.08
N ASP A 416 10.38 -71.43 -19.70
CA ASP A 416 9.71 -70.52 -20.64
C ASP A 416 10.74 -69.78 -21.51
N PHE A 417 11.82 -69.27 -20.89
CA PHE A 417 12.86 -68.54 -21.60
C PHE A 417 13.79 -69.43 -22.45
N SER A 418 13.80 -70.75 -22.25
CA SER A 418 14.68 -71.66 -22.99
C SER A 418 14.27 -71.88 -24.45
N VAL A 419 13.04 -71.52 -24.81
CA VAL A 419 12.45 -71.70 -26.15
C VAL A 419 12.48 -70.40 -26.97
N VAL A 420 12.90 -69.29 -26.37
CA VAL A 420 12.81 -67.95 -26.98
C VAL A 420 14.00 -67.69 -27.91
N MET A 421 13.71 -67.12 -29.09
CA MET A 421 14.73 -66.54 -29.97
C MET A 421 14.61 -65.03 -29.98
N ILE A 422 15.71 -64.33 -29.74
CA ILE A 422 15.77 -62.86 -29.75
C ILE A 422 16.76 -62.44 -30.84
N GLY A 423 16.25 -61.77 -31.88
CA GLY A 423 17.07 -61.28 -33.00
C GLY A 423 17.75 -62.38 -33.82
N GLY A 424 17.16 -63.58 -33.89
CA GLY A 424 17.71 -64.74 -34.62
C GLY A 424 18.71 -65.60 -33.83
N ASN A 425 19.01 -65.24 -32.58
CA ASN A 425 19.89 -66.01 -31.69
C ASN A 425 19.09 -66.79 -30.64
N THR A 426 19.48 -68.05 -30.41
CA THR A 426 18.93 -68.88 -29.32
C THR A 426 19.53 -68.44 -27.97
N ILE A 427 18.68 -67.98 -27.05
CA ILE A 427 19.11 -67.57 -25.71
C ILE A 427 19.24 -68.79 -24.79
N ARG A 428 20.17 -68.73 -23.84
CA ARG A 428 20.34 -69.76 -22.79
C ARG A 428 20.00 -69.15 -21.44
N SER A 429 18.92 -69.62 -20.83
CA SER A 429 18.49 -69.28 -19.47
C SER A 429 19.00 -70.31 -18.46
N LYS A 430 19.51 -69.85 -17.31
CA LYS A 430 19.89 -70.69 -16.17
C LYS A 430 19.55 -69.99 -14.85
N PRO A 431 19.21 -70.72 -13.78
CA PRO A 431 19.13 -70.14 -12.44
C PRO A 431 20.48 -69.52 -12.03
N SER A 432 20.46 -68.41 -11.30
CA SER A 432 21.67 -67.79 -10.76
C SER A 432 22.26 -68.61 -9.62
N ASN A 433 23.57 -68.88 -9.68
CA ASN A 433 24.28 -69.57 -8.60
C ASN A 433 24.54 -68.67 -7.38
N LYS A 434 24.31 -67.35 -7.48
CA LYS A 434 24.59 -66.38 -6.41
C LYS A 434 23.36 -65.93 -5.64
N TYR A 435 22.21 -65.87 -6.29
CA TYR A 435 20.97 -65.36 -5.71
C TYR A 435 19.81 -66.24 -6.15
N SER A 436 19.02 -66.72 -5.19
CA SER A 436 17.91 -67.66 -5.41
C SER A 436 16.68 -67.02 -6.07
N ASP A 437 16.67 -65.71 -6.25
CA ASP A 437 15.60 -64.89 -6.83
C ASP A 437 15.94 -64.42 -8.27
N SER A 438 16.97 -64.98 -8.88
CA SER A 438 17.58 -64.43 -10.10
C SER A 438 17.82 -65.49 -11.17
N ILE A 439 17.53 -65.14 -12.43
CA ILE A 439 17.77 -65.94 -13.64
C ILE A 439 18.84 -65.25 -14.48
N VAL A 440 19.82 -66.00 -14.95
CA VAL A 440 20.86 -65.52 -15.87
C VAL A 440 20.52 -65.93 -17.29
N ILE A 441 20.37 -64.96 -18.18
CA ILE A 441 20.14 -65.15 -19.61
C ILE A 441 21.44 -64.84 -20.35
N SER A 442 21.88 -65.71 -21.25
CA SER A 442 23.11 -65.57 -22.03
C SER A 442 22.86 -65.82 -23.52
N GLY A 443 23.66 -65.21 -24.40
CA GLY A 443 23.50 -65.32 -25.86
C GLY A 443 22.75 -64.16 -26.51
N LEU A 444 22.59 -63.04 -25.79
CA LEU A 444 21.96 -61.82 -26.29
C LEU A 444 22.96 -61.05 -27.17
N ASN A 445 22.55 -60.55 -28.33
CA ASN A 445 23.41 -59.72 -29.17
C ASN A 445 23.61 -58.33 -28.52
N THR A 446 24.79 -57.76 -28.69
CA THR A 446 25.26 -56.54 -28.01
C THR A 446 24.49 -55.27 -28.37
N ASP A 447 23.70 -55.30 -29.43
CA ASP A 447 23.00 -54.15 -29.99
C ASP A 447 21.54 -54.01 -29.53
N HIS A 448 20.98 -55.02 -28.83
CA HIS A 448 19.59 -54.97 -28.35
C HIS A 448 19.44 -54.09 -27.11
N SER A 449 18.34 -53.36 -27.03
CA SER A 449 17.99 -52.56 -25.86
C SER A 449 17.36 -53.41 -24.75
N GLU A 450 17.48 -52.97 -23.49
CA GLU A 450 16.88 -53.69 -22.35
C GLU A 450 15.35 -53.79 -22.46
N THR A 451 14.71 -52.82 -23.12
CA THR A 451 13.26 -52.77 -23.31
C THR A 451 12.77 -53.79 -24.33
N GLU A 452 13.45 -53.92 -25.48
CA GLU A 452 13.09 -54.91 -26.51
C GLU A 452 13.21 -56.34 -25.97
N VAL A 453 14.26 -56.62 -25.19
CA VAL A 453 14.46 -57.94 -24.58
C VAL A 453 13.44 -58.20 -23.48
N LEU A 454 13.14 -57.20 -22.65
CA LEU A 454 12.15 -57.33 -21.57
C LEU A 454 10.74 -57.54 -22.11
N GLU A 455 10.35 -56.88 -23.20
CA GLU A 455 9.04 -57.06 -23.86
C GLU A 455 8.87 -58.50 -24.35
N VAL A 456 9.90 -59.04 -25.04
CA VAL A 456 9.86 -60.42 -25.52
C VAL A 456 9.82 -61.43 -24.36
N LEU A 457 10.57 -61.19 -23.29
CA LEU A 457 10.56 -62.08 -22.12
C LEU A 457 9.24 -62.00 -21.35
N SER A 458 8.65 -60.81 -21.20
CA SER A 458 7.38 -60.61 -20.50
C SER A 458 6.19 -61.20 -21.26
N GLY A 459 6.28 -61.31 -22.60
CA GLY A 459 5.25 -61.94 -23.41
C GLY A 459 5.28 -63.47 -23.42
N VAL A 460 6.34 -64.10 -22.89
CA VAL A 460 6.53 -65.56 -22.94
C VAL A 460 6.27 -66.23 -21.59
N THR A 461 6.23 -65.48 -20.49
CA THR A 461 6.06 -66.02 -19.15
C THR A 461 4.89 -65.36 -18.41
N ASP A 462 4.16 -66.17 -17.65
CA ASP A 462 3.10 -65.70 -16.75
C ASP A 462 3.68 -65.22 -15.39
N GLY A 463 4.98 -65.44 -15.16
CA GLY A 463 5.70 -65.07 -13.95
C GLY A 463 6.04 -63.59 -13.88
N LYS A 464 5.93 -62.99 -12.68
CA LYS A 464 6.16 -61.55 -12.51
C LYS A 464 7.66 -61.24 -12.49
N ILE A 465 8.15 -60.59 -13.55
CA ILE A 465 9.51 -60.04 -13.58
C ILE A 465 9.57 -58.82 -12.65
N LEU A 466 10.40 -58.92 -11.60
CA LEU A 466 10.60 -57.86 -10.60
C LEU A 466 11.63 -56.82 -11.05
N ASP A 467 12.66 -57.25 -11.77
CA ASP A 467 13.74 -56.38 -12.27
C ASP A 467 14.47 -57.05 -13.45
N PHE A 468 15.02 -56.25 -14.37
CA PHE A 468 15.78 -56.74 -15.53
C PHE A 468 16.92 -55.79 -15.87
N PHE A 469 18.14 -56.31 -15.99
CA PHE A 469 19.29 -55.51 -16.40
C PHE A 469 20.38 -56.33 -17.09
N PHE A 470 21.12 -55.71 -18.02
CA PHE A 470 22.29 -56.34 -18.61
C PHE A 470 23.49 -56.37 -17.66
N VAL A 471 24.26 -57.46 -17.71
CA VAL A 471 25.62 -57.52 -17.16
C VAL A 471 26.53 -56.79 -18.14
N ARG A 472 27.14 -55.70 -17.69
CA ARG A 472 27.90 -54.78 -18.54
C ARG A 472 29.40 -54.87 -18.28
N GLY A 473 30.19 -54.67 -19.34
CA GLY A 473 31.65 -54.75 -19.33
C GLY A 473 32.35 -53.48 -18.86
N SER A 474 33.59 -53.31 -19.30
CA SER A 474 34.40 -52.12 -19.02
C SER A 474 33.81 -50.87 -19.68
N ALA A 475 34.07 -49.71 -19.08
CA ALA A 475 33.61 -48.44 -19.62
C ALA A 475 34.39 -48.08 -20.89
N VAL A 476 33.66 -47.61 -21.90
CA VAL A 476 34.25 -47.16 -23.17
C VAL A 476 34.71 -45.70 -23.05
N GLU A 477 35.74 -45.33 -23.81
CA GLU A 477 36.17 -43.94 -23.97
C GLU A 477 35.09 -43.15 -24.73
N ASN A 478 34.50 -42.18 -24.03
CA ASN A 478 33.48 -41.30 -24.60
C ASN A 478 34.12 -39.96 -25.03
N PRO A 479 33.49 -39.21 -25.94
CA PRO A 479 33.90 -37.84 -26.25
C PRO A 479 33.96 -36.95 -24.99
N PRO A 480 34.77 -35.88 -24.99
CA PRO A 480 34.82 -34.92 -23.90
C PRO A 480 33.43 -34.35 -23.56
N VAL A 481 33.19 -34.02 -22.29
CA VAL A 481 31.89 -33.50 -21.81
C VAL A 481 31.41 -32.30 -22.62
N ALA A 482 32.32 -31.37 -22.94
CA ALA A 482 32.01 -30.20 -23.77
C ALA A 482 31.58 -30.56 -25.21
N ALA A 483 32.15 -31.62 -25.80
CA ALA A 483 31.75 -32.10 -27.11
C ALA A 483 30.37 -32.76 -27.09
N CYS A 484 30.04 -33.48 -26.00
CA CYS A 484 28.71 -34.04 -25.79
C CYS A 484 27.65 -32.96 -25.56
N GLU A 485 27.99 -31.89 -24.83
CA GLU A 485 27.11 -30.73 -24.63
C GLU A 485 26.80 -30.03 -25.95
N GLU A 486 27.82 -29.79 -26.77
CA GLU A 486 27.65 -29.14 -28.07
C GLU A 486 26.87 -30.01 -29.07
N ALA A 487 27.13 -31.32 -29.09
CA ALA A 487 26.37 -32.26 -29.90
C ALA A 487 24.87 -32.28 -29.54
N LEU A 488 24.55 -32.31 -28.23
CA LEU A 488 23.17 -32.21 -27.75
C LEU A 488 22.54 -30.87 -28.13
N ARG A 489 23.26 -29.76 -27.97
CA ARG A 489 22.78 -28.42 -28.37
C ARG A 489 22.49 -28.36 -29.86
N ARG A 490 23.35 -28.94 -30.70
CA ARG A 490 23.20 -28.95 -32.17
C ARG A 490 21.98 -29.72 -32.63
N GLU A 491 21.65 -30.85 -32.00
CA GLU A 491 20.46 -31.63 -32.35
C GLU A 491 19.15 -30.97 -31.89
N ILE A 492 19.20 -30.15 -30.84
CA ILE A 492 18.03 -29.47 -30.26
C ILE A 492 17.76 -28.11 -30.92
N SER A 493 18.83 -27.40 -31.32
CA SER A 493 18.77 -26.05 -31.89
C SER A 493 17.77 -25.86 -33.05
N PRO A 494 17.60 -26.81 -34.01
CA PRO A 494 16.65 -26.66 -35.12
C PRO A 494 15.18 -26.54 -34.69
N PHE A 495 14.84 -27.04 -33.50
CA PHE A 495 13.49 -26.98 -32.96
C PHE A 495 13.22 -25.71 -32.15
N MET A 496 14.23 -24.84 -31.99
CA MET A 496 14.20 -23.73 -31.05
C MET A 496 14.33 -22.37 -31.77
N PRO A 497 13.77 -21.27 -31.23
CA PRO A 497 13.90 -19.94 -31.81
C PRO A 497 15.36 -19.47 -31.82
N LYS A 498 15.77 -18.63 -32.80
CA LYS A 498 17.16 -18.19 -33.05
C LYS A 498 17.87 -17.42 -31.91
N ASN A 499 17.27 -17.29 -30.72
CA ASN A 499 17.88 -16.66 -29.55
C ASN A 499 18.76 -17.67 -28.78
N VAL A 500 20.05 -17.35 -28.65
CA VAL A 500 21.10 -18.23 -28.08
C VAL A 500 20.93 -18.53 -26.57
N GLN A 501 19.99 -17.88 -25.88
CA GLN A 501 19.79 -18.00 -24.42
C GLN A 501 18.61 -18.91 -23.98
N SER A 502 17.90 -19.56 -24.92
CA SER A 502 16.70 -20.36 -24.64
C SER A 502 16.96 -21.78 -24.09
N ILE A 503 18.19 -22.29 -24.21
CA ILE A 503 18.55 -23.68 -23.87
C ILE A 503 19.86 -23.75 -23.09
N ARG A 504 19.87 -24.50 -21.98
CA ARG A 504 21.08 -24.86 -21.24
C ARG A 504 21.20 -26.38 -21.15
N VAL A 505 22.21 -26.92 -21.82
CA VAL A 505 22.63 -28.32 -21.70
C VAL A 505 23.82 -28.39 -20.75
N GLN A 506 23.76 -29.32 -19.81
CA GLN A 506 24.85 -29.66 -18.90
C GLN A 506 25.05 -31.18 -18.92
N VAL A 507 26.22 -31.65 -19.34
CA VAL A 507 26.60 -33.06 -19.26
C VAL A 507 27.47 -33.25 -18.02
N PHE A 508 27.19 -34.28 -17.23
CA PHE A 508 27.90 -34.54 -15.99
C PHE A 508 29.10 -35.46 -16.25
N GLN A 509 30.26 -35.13 -15.69
CA GLN A 509 31.43 -36.01 -15.73
C GLN A 509 31.11 -37.32 -14.97
N PRO A 510 31.23 -38.50 -15.60
CA PRO A 510 30.85 -39.77 -14.98
C PRO A 510 31.99 -40.29 -14.09
N GLU A 511 31.64 -40.91 -12.97
CA GLU A 511 32.62 -41.60 -12.13
C GLU A 511 33.05 -42.95 -12.77
N PRO A 512 34.21 -43.51 -12.39
CA PRO A 512 34.69 -44.78 -12.96
C PRO A 512 33.69 -45.93 -12.81
N LYS A 513 32.84 -45.92 -11.78
CA LYS A 513 31.83 -46.97 -11.51
C LYS A 513 30.49 -46.74 -12.22
N ASP A 514 30.27 -45.57 -12.81
CA ASP A 514 29.00 -45.24 -13.43
C ASP A 514 28.75 -46.08 -14.69
N THR A 515 27.50 -46.52 -14.84
CA THR A 515 27.03 -47.33 -15.97
C THR A 515 26.54 -46.47 -17.13
N TYR A 516 26.06 -45.27 -16.83
CA TYR A 516 25.45 -44.33 -17.77
C TYR A 516 26.14 -42.98 -17.69
N MET A 517 26.27 -42.33 -18.84
CA MET A 517 26.48 -40.89 -18.91
C MET A 517 25.15 -40.18 -18.63
N ARG A 518 25.18 -39.04 -17.94
CA ARG A 518 23.98 -38.27 -17.58
C ARG A 518 24.12 -36.84 -18.08
N ALA A 519 23.02 -36.29 -18.57
CA ALA A 519 22.89 -34.90 -18.95
C ALA A 519 21.59 -34.30 -18.39
N SER A 520 21.63 -33.03 -18.05
CA SER A 520 20.47 -32.20 -17.73
C SER A 520 20.28 -31.19 -18.84
N ILE A 521 19.08 -31.15 -19.42
CA ILE A 521 18.68 -30.14 -20.39
C ILE A 521 17.65 -29.24 -19.73
N MET A 522 17.91 -27.95 -19.74
CA MET A 522 17.03 -26.91 -19.22
C MET A 522 16.54 -26.07 -20.40
N PHE A 523 15.22 -26.02 -20.58
CA PHE A 523 14.55 -25.19 -21.56
C PHE A 523 13.88 -24.01 -20.87
N ASP A 524 13.79 -22.89 -21.57
CA ASP A 524 12.87 -21.83 -21.20
C ASP A 524 11.44 -22.38 -21.21
N GLY A 525 10.72 -22.20 -20.10
CA GLY A 525 9.36 -22.71 -19.91
C GLY A 525 8.34 -22.16 -20.93
N SER A 526 8.70 -21.13 -21.68
CA SER A 526 7.87 -20.57 -22.73
C SER A 526 7.75 -21.48 -23.98
N PHE A 527 8.69 -22.42 -24.19
CA PHE A 527 8.82 -23.24 -25.44
C PHE A 527 8.69 -24.75 -25.23
N HIS A 528 7.75 -25.17 -24.40
CA HIS A 528 7.58 -26.57 -23.99
C HIS A 528 7.11 -27.53 -25.12
N LEU A 529 6.34 -27.07 -26.12
CA LEU A 529 5.93 -27.92 -27.26
C LEU A 529 7.14 -28.21 -28.16
N GLU A 530 7.94 -27.19 -28.40
CA GLU A 530 9.21 -27.26 -29.12
C GLU A 530 10.21 -28.13 -28.36
N ALA A 531 10.26 -28.01 -27.03
CA ALA A 531 11.07 -28.87 -26.17
C ALA A 531 10.62 -30.33 -26.19
N ALA A 532 9.31 -30.60 -26.16
CA ALA A 532 8.78 -31.96 -26.25
C ALA A 532 9.13 -32.60 -27.61
N LYS A 533 8.93 -31.87 -28.72
CA LYS A 533 9.34 -32.33 -30.07
C LYS A 533 10.84 -32.56 -30.18
N ALA A 534 11.65 -31.69 -29.58
CA ALA A 534 13.10 -31.86 -29.55
C ALA A 534 13.52 -33.08 -28.72
N LEU A 535 12.86 -33.33 -27.58
CA LEU A 535 13.11 -34.49 -26.72
C LEU A 535 12.70 -35.81 -27.38
N GLU A 536 11.56 -35.84 -28.08
CA GLU A 536 11.14 -36.98 -28.90
C GLU A 536 12.11 -37.24 -30.06
N HIS A 537 12.66 -36.17 -30.65
CA HIS A 537 13.60 -36.28 -31.75
C HIS A 537 14.97 -36.85 -31.33
N ILE A 538 15.44 -36.52 -30.12
CA ILE A 538 16.73 -37.00 -29.61
C ILE A 538 16.61 -38.36 -28.92
N ASP A 539 15.41 -38.79 -28.50
CA ASP A 539 15.20 -40.11 -27.91
C ASP A 539 15.53 -41.21 -28.92
N GLY A 540 16.36 -42.19 -28.52
CA GLY A 540 16.82 -43.26 -29.40
C GLY A 540 17.95 -42.89 -30.39
N LYS A 541 18.34 -41.62 -30.51
CA LYS A 541 19.49 -41.19 -31.33
C LYS A 541 20.84 -41.47 -30.68
N VAL A 542 21.91 -41.47 -31.48
CA VAL A 542 23.31 -41.60 -31.02
C VAL A 542 24.01 -40.25 -31.21
N LEU A 543 24.69 -39.76 -30.17
CA LEU A 543 25.48 -38.52 -30.25
C LEU A 543 26.66 -38.68 -31.20
N SER A 544 27.03 -37.58 -31.89
CA SER A 544 28.21 -37.57 -32.76
C SER A 544 29.48 -37.91 -31.97
N GLY A 545 30.16 -38.98 -32.35
CA GLY A 545 31.35 -39.50 -31.64
C GLY A 545 31.08 -40.63 -30.64
N CYS A 546 29.82 -41.03 -30.44
CA CYS A 546 29.44 -42.20 -29.65
C CYS A 546 29.20 -43.45 -30.53
N LEU A 547 29.29 -44.64 -29.94
CA LEU A 547 29.09 -45.91 -30.62
C LEU A 547 27.59 -46.19 -30.88
N PRO A 548 27.22 -47.03 -31.89
CA PRO A 548 25.83 -47.24 -32.31
C PRO A 548 24.85 -47.72 -31.22
N TRP A 549 25.36 -48.41 -30.20
CA TRP A 549 24.57 -48.90 -29.06
C TRP A 549 24.41 -47.85 -27.94
N GLN A 550 25.09 -46.70 -28.01
CA GLN A 550 24.99 -45.60 -27.04
C GLN A 550 23.82 -44.68 -27.34
N LYS A 551 22.63 -45.28 -27.43
CA LYS A 551 21.38 -44.54 -27.70
C LYS A 551 20.97 -43.71 -26.48
N ILE A 552 20.53 -42.51 -26.76
CA ILE A 552 19.99 -41.56 -25.79
C ILE A 552 18.62 -42.05 -25.30
N ARG A 553 18.38 -41.98 -23.98
CA ARG A 553 17.07 -42.16 -23.37
C ARG A 553 16.63 -40.91 -22.62
N CYS A 554 15.44 -40.42 -22.96
CA CYS A 554 14.80 -39.28 -22.35
C CYS A 554 13.79 -39.73 -21.28
N GLN A 555 13.90 -39.19 -20.06
CA GLN A 555 12.83 -39.36 -19.06
C GLN A 555 11.79 -38.25 -19.27
N GLN A 556 10.65 -38.58 -19.89
CA GLN A 556 9.53 -37.63 -20.04
C GLN A 556 8.88 -37.38 -18.67
N GLN A 557 8.90 -36.13 -18.21
CA GLN A 557 8.20 -35.68 -16.99
C GLN A 557 7.30 -34.48 -17.33
N PHE A 558 5.98 -34.66 -17.19
CA PHE A 558 4.99 -33.60 -17.36
C PHE A 558 4.84 -32.81 -16.06
N HIS A 559 4.70 -31.50 -16.16
CA HIS A 559 4.65 -30.59 -15.02
C HIS A 559 3.38 -29.72 -15.10
N SER A 560 2.68 -29.55 -13.98
CA SER A 560 1.56 -28.63 -13.80
C SER A 560 1.66 -27.96 -12.44
N SER A 561 1.08 -26.78 -12.24
CA SER A 561 1.12 -26.11 -10.95
C SER A 561 -0.22 -25.47 -10.58
N VAL A 562 -0.53 -25.46 -9.29
CA VAL A 562 -1.69 -24.76 -8.73
C VAL A 562 -1.20 -23.83 -7.61
N SER A 563 -1.54 -22.54 -7.71
CA SER A 563 -1.11 -21.50 -6.76
C SER A 563 -2.14 -21.29 -5.65
N CYS A 564 -1.68 -21.19 -4.40
CA CYS A 564 -2.51 -20.93 -3.22
C CYS A 564 -2.12 -19.61 -2.54
N PRO A 565 -3.08 -18.70 -2.28
CA PRO A 565 -2.85 -17.51 -1.48
C PRO A 565 -2.40 -17.85 -0.04
N ALA A 566 -1.46 -17.07 0.50
CA ALA A 566 -0.89 -17.29 1.84
C ALA A 566 -1.93 -17.40 2.99
N PRO A 567 -3.07 -16.67 3.01
CA PRO A 567 -4.07 -16.79 4.08
C PRO A 567 -4.81 -18.15 4.07
N VAL A 568 -5.08 -18.70 2.88
CA VAL A 568 -5.70 -20.02 2.70
C VAL A 568 -4.76 -21.12 3.20
N TYR A 569 -3.45 -20.92 3.05
CA TYR A 569 -2.43 -21.79 3.61
C TYR A 569 -2.28 -21.64 5.14
N HIS A 570 -2.17 -20.40 5.65
CA HIS A 570 -1.94 -20.14 7.08
C HIS A 570 -3.08 -20.61 8.00
N ASN A 571 -4.34 -20.39 7.61
CA ASN A 571 -5.51 -20.82 8.40
C ASN A 571 -5.83 -22.32 8.25
N ARG A 572 -5.34 -23.01 7.20
CA ARG A 572 -5.45 -24.47 7.08
C ARG A 572 -4.33 -25.25 7.79
N MET A 573 -3.10 -24.71 7.88
CA MET A 573 -1.91 -25.54 8.17
C MET A 573 -1.16 -25.26 9.46
N LYS A 574 -1.54 -24.26 10.28
CA LYS A 574 -0.85 -24.00 11.58
C LYS A 574 -1.58 -24.45 12.85
N LEU A 575 -2.87 -24.78 12.79
CA LEU A 575 -3.68 -25.04 13.99
C LEU A 575 -3.67 -26.50 14.49
N SER A 576 -2.78 -27.37 13.98
CA SER A 576 -2.54 -28.69 14.59
C SER A 576 -1.11 -29.15 14.27
N PRO A 577 -0.31 -29.59 15.26
CA PRO A 577 1.06 -30.08 15.07
C PRO A 577 1.12 -31.45 14.35
N ARG A 578 0.07 -31.83 13.60
CA ARG A 578 -0.04 -33.05 12.79
C ARG A 578 -0.42 -32.81 11.32
N PHE A 579 -0.63 -31.56 10.89
CA PHE A 579 -1.12 -31.24 9.54
C PHE A 579 0.01 -30.79 8.59
N ASP A 580 0.84 -31.74 8.15
CA ASP A 580 1.72 -31.55 7.00
C ASP A 580 0.93 -31.65 5.69
N VAL A 581 1.32 -30.84 4.70
CA VAL A 581 0.83 -30.90 3.30
C VAL A 581 0.94 -32.33 2.74
N ASP A 582 1.97 -33.07 3.17
CA ASP A 582 2.18 -34.48 2.88
C ASP A 582 1.02 -35.36 3.34
N LEU A 583 0.43 -35.08 4.51
CA LEU A 583 -0.73 -35.79 5.01
C LEU A 583 -1.99 -35.49 4.17
N MET A 584 -2.10 -34.28 3.61
CA MET A 584 -3.23 -33.88 2.77
C MET A 584 -3.14 -34.50 1.37
N ILE A 585 -1.95 -34.53 0.76
CA ILE A 585 -1.70 -35.26 -0.49
C ILE A 585 -1.89 -36.77 -0.25
N THR A 586 -1.39 -37.31 0.87
CA THR A 586 -1.62 -38.70 1.28
C THR A 586 -3.11 -39.00 1.49
N CYS A 587 -3.90 -38.07 2.05
CA CYS A 587 -5.34 -38.22 2.24
C CYS A 587 -6.14 -38.12 0.93
N LEU A 588 -5.76 -37.22 0.01
CA LEU A 588 -6.36 -37.12 -1.33
C LEU A 588 -6.07 -38.36 -2.17
N VAL A 589 -4.83 -38.86 -2.12
CA VAL A 589 -4.44 -40.11 -2.78
C VAL A 589 -5.11 -41.33 -2.13
N ARG A 590 -5.27 -41.35 -0.79
CA ARG A 590 -6.07 -42.37 -0.07
C ARG A 590 -7.56 -42.32 -0.44
N ARG A 591 -8.16 -41.14 -0.62
CA ARG A 591 -9.58 -40.99 -0.97
C ARG A 591 -9.89 -41.41 -2.41
N ASN A 592 -8.90 -41.31 -3.30
CA ASN A 592 -9.04 -41.63 -4.72
C ASN A 592 -8.70 -43.09 -5.10
N ASN A 593 -8.40 -43.98 -4.12
CA ASN A 593 -8.12 -45.40 -4.35
C ASN A 593 -7.25 -45.66 -5.61
N LEU A 594 -6.16 -44.91 -5.77
CA LEU A 594 -5.11 -45.29 -6.71
C LEU A 594 -4.36 -46.46 -6.06
N LEU A 595 -4.58 -47.66 -6.61
CA LEU A 595 -4.05 -48.97 -6.20
C LEU A 595 -4.97 -49.73 -5.22
N SER A 596 -5.98 -50.38 -5.78
CA SER A 596 -6.52 -51.60 -5.20
C SER A 596 -5.38 -52.60 -4.99
N GLY A 597 -5.02 -52.84 -3.72
CA GLY A 597 -4.47 -54.14 -3.28
C GLY A 597 -2.95 -54.34 -3.22
N GLN A 598 -2.10 -53.32 -3.31
CA GLN A 598 -0.66 -53.50 -3.09
C GLN A 598 -0.04 -52.37 -2.24
N ILE A 599 0.86 -52.77 -1.33
CA ILE A 599 1.85 -51.99 -0.57
C ILE A 599 1.60 -51.93 0.95
N LEU A 600 2.12 -52.98 1.58
CA LEU A 600 2.66 -53.00 2.93
C LEU A 600 4.02 -52.26 2.92
N ASN A 601 4.02 -50.92 2.79
CA ASN A 601 5.14 -50.04 3.19
C ASN A 601 4.83 -48.55 2.95
N VAL A 602 4.43 -47.86 4.01
CA VAL A 602 4.12 -46.42 4.03
C VAL A 602 5.34 -45.54 3.66
N GLN A 603 6.57 -46.06 3.78
CA GLN A 603 7.81 -45.31 3.50
C GLN A 603 8.15 -45.16 2.01
N ASN A 604 7.86 -46.17 1.17
CA ASN A 604 8.09 -46.05 -0.28
C ASN A 604 7.03 -45.17 -0.95
N PHE A 605 5.80 -45.17 -0.40
CA PHE A 605 4.71 -44.32 -0.89
C PHE A 605 4.99 -42.83 -0.67
N ARG A 606 5.58 -42.45 0.47
CA ARG A 606 6.04 -41.06 0.72
C ARG A 606 7.07 -40.60 -0.32
N ARG A 607 8.08 -41.43 -0.62
CA ARG A 607 9.12 -41.10 -1.63
C ARG A 607 8.56 -40.90 -3.04
N GLN A 608 7.49 -41.61 -3.39
CA GLN A 608 6.87 -41.51 -4.72
C GLN A 608 5.91 -40.30 -4.80
N VAL A 609 5.23 -39.96 -3.70
CA VAL A 609 4.39 -38.75 -3.59
C VAL A 609 5.24 -37.47 -3.58
N ASP A 610 6.39 -37.46 -2.90
CA ASP A 610 7.36 -36.35 -2.92
C ASP A 610 7.97 -36.14 -4.33
N GLN A 611 8.02 -37.18 -5.16
CA GLN A 611 8.43 -37.06 -6.57
C GLN A 611 7.33 -36.49 -7.46
N VAL A 612 6.06 -36.63 -7.06
CA VAL A 612 4.89 -36.27 -7.89
C VAL A 612 4.30 -34.91 -7.53
N CYS A 613 4.40 -34.46 -6.29
CA CYS A 613 3.88 -33.15 -5.89
C CYS A 613 4.91 -32.41 -5.02
N ASN A 614 5.48 -31.33 -5.53
CA ASN A 614 6.43 -30.49 -4.81
C ASN A 614 5.80 -29.16 -4.41
N LEU A 615 5.94 -28.77 -3.14
CA LEU A 615 5.49 -27.48 -2.64
C LEU A 615 6.64 -26.46 -2.74
N GLU A 616 6.50 -25.49 -3.63
CA GLU A 616 7.45 -24.38 -3.76
C GLU A 616 6.85 -23.16 -3.06
N ARG A 617 7.62 -22.56 -2.14
CA ARG A 617 7.26 -21.25 -1.56
C ARG A 617 7.83 -20.17 -2.48
N ASN A 618 6.97 -19.36 -3.05
CA ASN A 618 7.39 -18.22 -3.86
C ASN A 618 8.07 -17.17 -2.97
N GLU A 619 8.98 -16.37 -3.55
CA GLU A 619 9.71 -15.30 -2.85
C GLU A 619 8.75 -14.33 -2.12
N ASN A 620 7.53 -14.17 -2.64
CA ASN A 620 6.47 -13.31 -2.12
C ASN A 620 5.61 -13.91 -0.99
N GLY A 621 5.79 -15.19 -0.62
CA GLY A 621 5.08 -15.84 0.48
C GLY A 621 3.87 -16.73 0.11
N SER A 622 3.45 -16.82 -1.16
CA SER A 622 2.47 -17.83 -1.60
C SER A 622 3.08 -19.23 -1.72
N TYR A 623 2.19 -20.23 -1.73
CA TYR A 623 2.58 -21.62 -1.93
C TYR A 623 2.11 -22.09 -3.30
N ARG A 624 3.03 -22.62 -4.09
CA ARG A 624 2.78 -23.27 -5.37
C ARG A 624 2.89 -24.78 -5.16
N VAL A 625 1.83 -25.50 -5.48
CA VAL A 625 1.86 -26.97 -5.53
C VAL A 625 2.18 -27.35 -6.97
N LYS A 626 3.37 -27.89 -7.21
CA LYS A 626 3.86 -28.36 -8.50
C LYS A 626 3.63 -29.87 -8.62
N ILE A 627 2.78 -30.26 -9.55
CA ILE A 627 2.45 -31.65 -9.89
C ILE A 627 3.38 -32.07 -11.04
N SER A 628 4.19 -33.11 -10.82
CA SER A 628 5.11 -33.72 -11.78
C SER A 628 4.71 -35.19 -11.98
N ALA A 629 4.39 -35.63 -13.19
CA ALA A 629 4.10 -37.05 -13.44
C ALA A 629 4.59 -37.52 -14.81
N SER A 630 4.80 -38.83 -14.95
CA SER A 630 5.21 -39.48 -16.21
C SER A 630 4.08 -39.59 -17.25
N ALA A 631 2.83 -39.35 -16.85
CA ALA A 631 1.65 -39.39 -17.73
C ALA A 631 0.68 -38.24 -17.45
N THR A 632 0.13 -37.63 -18.51
CA THR A 632 -0.83 -36.50 -18.44
C THR A 632 -2.12 -36.85 -17.69
N LYS A 633 -2.59 -38.10 -17.78
CA LYS A 633 -3.73 -38.64 -17.02
C LYS A 633 -3.56 -38.48 -15.51
N ILE A 634 -2.36 -38.76 -14.99
CA ILE A 634 -2.05 -38.67 -13.56
C ILE A 634 -2.04 -37.21 -13.10
N VAL A 635 -1.51 -36.30 -13.94
CA VAL A 635 -1.51 -34.85 -13.65
C VAL A 635 -2.94 -34.31 -13.58
N ALA A 636 -3.82 -34.69 -14.51
CA ALA A 636 -5.22 -34.25 -14.54
C ALA A 636 -6.03 -34.80 -13.35
N GLU A 637 -5.88 -36.08 -13.01
CA GLU A 637 -6.55 -36.71 -11.86
C GLU A 637 -6.14 -36.08 -10.51
N LEU A 638 -4.90 -35.61 -10.38
CA LEU A 638 -4.42 -34.92 -9.16
C LEU A 638 -4.79 -33.44 -9.11
N ARG A 639 -4.91 -32.77 -10.26
CA ARG A 639 -5.18 -31.33 -10.35
C ARG A 639 -6.62 -30.98 -9.98
N ARG A 640 -7.61 -31.73 -10.46
CA ARG A 640 -9.04 -31.41 -10.27
C ARG A 640 -9.48 -31.34 -8.79
N PRO A 641 -9.13 -32.29 -7.91
CA PRO A 641 -9.44 -32.19 -6.47
C PRO A 641 -8.72 -31.03 -5.78
N LEU A 642 -7.49 -30.72 -6.21
CA LEU A 642 -6.69 -29.63 -5.66
C LEU A 642 -7.33 -28.27 -5.98
N GLU A 643 -7.80 -28.07 -7.22
CA GLU A 643 -8.53 -26.87 -7.63
C GLU A 643 -9.86 -26.71 -6.90
N GLN A 644 -10.64 -27.80 -6.73
CA GLN A 644 -11.88 -27.76 -5.96
C GLN A 644 -11.65 -27.34 -4.50
N LEU A 645 -10.57 -27.83 -3.88
CA LEU A 645 -10.19 -27.44 -2.53
C LEU A 645 -9.74 -25.97 -2.42
N MET A 646 -9.24 -25.38 -3.50
CA MET A 646 -8.78 -23.99 -3.55
C MET A 646 -9.86 -22.99 -3.91
N LYS A 647 -10.99 -23.41 -4.49
CA LYS A 647 -12.12 -22.52 -4.84
C LYS A 647 -12.97 -22.08 -3.63
N GLY A 648 -12.99 -22.87 -2.55
CA GLY A 648 -13.79 -22.61 -1.34
C GLY A 648 -15.29 -22.88 -1.54
N LYS A 649 -16.08 -22.96 -0.45
CA LYS A 649 -17.54 -23.09 -0.53
C LYS A 649 -18.15 -21.69 -0.64
N ILE A 650 -18.95 -21.45 -1.68
CA ILE A 650 -19.76 -20.22 -1.80
C ILE A 650 -20.92 -20.32 -0.81
N VAL A 651 -21.16 -19.27 -0.04
CA VAL A 651 -22.33 -19.17 0.85
C VAL A 651 -23.55 -18.88 -0.01
N ASP A 652 -24.41 -19.88 -0.16
CA ASP A 652 -25.65 -19.80 -0.90
C ASP A 652 -26.81 -20.12 0.06
N HIS A 653 -27.36 -19.07 0.67
CA HIS A 653 -28.42 -19.18 1.67
C HIS A 653 -29.57 -18.24 1.31
N VAL A 654 -30.80 -18.75 1.33
CA VAL A 654 -32.02 -18.05 0.89
C VAL A 654 -32.23 -16.71 1.61
N GLY A 655 -31.80 -16.60 2.87
CA GLY A 655 -31.89 -15.36 3.65
C GLY A 655 -30.83 -14.29 3.33
N ILE A 656 -29.73 -14.64 2.66
CA ILE A 656 -28.67 -13.69 2.33
C ILE A 656 -28.98 -13.05 0.97
N SER A 657 -29.66 -11.91 1.00
CA SER A 657 -29.84 -11.05 -0.18
C SER A 657 -28.63 -10.14 -0.38
N LEU A 658 -28.50 -9.53 -1.57
CA LEU A 658 -27.46 -8.54 -1.88
C LEU A 658 -27.39 -7.41 -0.83
N THR A 659 -28.54 -6.97 -0.31
CA THR A 659 -28.63 -5.93 0.74
C THR A 659 -28.08 -6.40 2.08
N VAL A 660 -28.26 -7.67 2.42
CA VAL A 660 -27.71 -8.29 3.64
C VAL A 660 -26.20 -8.42 3.52
N VAL A 661 -25.68 -8.83 2.35
CA VAL A 661 -24.23 -8.91 2.09
C VAL A 661 -23.56 -7.53 2.16
N GLN A 662 -24.23 -6.47 1.68
CA GLN A 662 -23.71 -5.10 1.75
C GLN A 662 -23.45 -4.62 3.19
N LEU A 663 -24.04 -5.25 4.20
CA LEU A 663 -23.71 -4.96 5.60
C LEU A 663 -22.24 -5.26 5.94
N LEU A 664 -21.56 -6.13 5.19
CA LEU A 664 -20.15 -6.42 5.35
C LEU A 664 -19.23 -5.24 5.01
N PHE A 665 -19.73 -4.22 4.31
CA PHE A 665 -19.01 -2.96 4.12
C PHE A 665 -18.94 -2.13 5.41
N SER A 666 -19.83 -2.37 6.37
CA SER A 666 -19.83 -1.68 7.66
C SER A 666 -18.80 -2.27 8.63
N ARG A 667 -18.34 -1.46 9.60
CA ARG A 667 -17.40 -1.91 10.64
C ARG A 667 -17.99 -3.08 11.44
N GLU A 668 -19.29 -3.04 11.72
CA GLU A 668 -20.03 -4.08 12.44
C GLU A 668 -20.05 -5.40 11.65
N GLY A 669 -20.37 -5.34 10.36
CA GLY A 669 -20.38 -6.53 9.49
C GLY A 669 -18.98 -7.15 9.34
N ASN A 670 -17.95 -6.33 9.20
CA ASN A 670 -16.56 -6.80 9.14
C ASN A 670 -16.12 -7.45 10.48
N ASN A 671 -16.56 -6.90 11.62
CA ASN A 671 -16.30 -7.49 12.92
C ASN A 671 -16.97 -8.86 13.09
N ILE A 672 -18.22 -9.03 12.61
CA ILE A 672 -18.89 -10.34 12.58
C ILE A 672 -18.07 -11.35 11.78
N MET A 673 -17.62 -10.98 10.59
CA MET A 673 -16.78 -11.84 9.76
C MET A 673 -15.49 -12.24 10.48
N LYS A 674 -14.78 -11.29 11.11
CA LYS A 674 -13.56 -11.58 11.88
C LYS A 674 -13.82 -12.48 13.09
N MET A 675 -14.91 -12.26 13.81
CA MET A 675 -15.33 -13.05 14.97
C MET A 675 -15.61 -14.51 14.57
N VAL A 676 -16.41 -14.74 13.52
CA VAL A 676 -16.73 -16.09 13.04
C VAL A 676 -15.47 -16.82 12.58
N GLN A 677 -14.53 -16.13 11.91
CA GLN A 677 -13.25 -16.72 11.53
C GLN A 677 -12.42 -17.18 12.74
N GLN A 678 -12.36 -16.36 13.80
CA GLN A 678 -11.63 -16.68 15.02
C GLN A 678 -12.25 -17.87 15.77
N GLU A 679 -13.58 -17.91 15.90
CA GLU A 679 -14.30 -18.96 16.63
C GLU A 679 -14.25 -20.32 15.92
N THR A 680 -14.44 -20.33 14.60
CA THR A 680 -14.54 -21.57 13.81
C THR A 680 -13.18 -22.04 13.30
N GLY A 681 -12.15 -21.19 13.36
CA GLY A 681 -10.86 -21.43 12.71
C GLY A 681 -10.98 -21.59 11.19
N THR A 682 -12.00 -20.98 10.59
CA THR A 682 -12.19 -20.92 9.14
C THR A 682 -11.74 -19.56 8.60
N TYR A 683 -11.52 -19.50 7.30
CA TYR A 683 -11.24 -18.24 6.60
C TYR A 683 -12.45 -17.88 5.74
N ILE A 684 -12.95 -16.66 5.87
CA ILE A 684 -14.10 -16.13 5.14
C ILE A 684 -13.56 -15.03 4.23
N LEU A 685 -13.63 -15.27 2.92
CA LEU A 685 -13.31 -14.29 1.90
C LEU A 685 -14.61 -13.64 1.43
N PHE A 686 -14.75 -12.35 1.67
CA PHE A 686 -15.80 -11.55 1.07
C PHE A 686 -15.26 -10.88 -0.19
N ASP A 687 -15.94 -11.05 -1.32
CA ASP A 687 -15.69 -10.35 -2.58
C ASP A 687 -16.63 -9.15 -2.69
N ARG A 688 -16.10 -7.93 -2.57
CA ARG A 688 -16.89 -6.70 -2.66
C ARG A 688 -17.38 -6.39 -4.07
N HIS A 689 -16.75 -6.95 -5.10
CA HIS A 689 -17.10 -6.70 -6.50
C HIS A 689 -18.21 -7.62 -6.97
N SER A 690 -18.10 -8.93 -6.69
CA SER A 690 -19.16 -9.90 -7.01
C SER A 690 -20.22 -10.02 -5.91
N LEU A 691 -20.01 -9.35 -4.77
CA LEU A 691 -20.85 -9.43 -3.57
C LEU A 691 -21.06 -10.89 -3.13
N SER A 692 -20.02 -11.71 -3.27
CA SER A 692 -20.05 -13.13 -2.92
C SER A 692 -19.18 -13.41 -1.69
N VAL A 693 -19.61 -14.35 -0.85
CA VAL A 693 -18.86 -14.78 0.33
C VAL A 693 -18.43 -16.23 0.13
N ARG A 694 -17.15 -16.50 0.36
CA ARG A 694 -16.54 -17.82 0.26
C ARG A 694 -15.91 -18.23 1.58
N ILE A 695 -16.22 -19.45 2.05
CA ILE A 695 -15.69 -20.01 3.28
C ILE A 695 -14.71 -21.12 2.96
N PHE A 696 -13.55 -21.07 3.61
CA PHE A 696 -12.45 -22.03 3.48
C PHE A 696 -12.21 -22.71 4.84
N GLY A 697 -12.25 -24.04 4.85
CA GLY A 697 -12.10 -24.85 6.06
C GLY A 697 -12.14 -26.35 5.78
N SER A 698 -12.29 -27.17 6.83
CA SER A 698 -12.74 -28.57 6.70
C SER A 698 -14.26 -28.61 6.52
N SER A 699 -14.79 -29.65 5.90
CA SER A 699 -16.24 -29.76 5.59
C SER A 699 -17.12 -29.46 6.81
N ASP A 700 -16.80 -30.07 7.96
CA ASP A 700 -17.57 -29.92 9.20
C ASP A 700 -17.51 -28.49 9.78
N LYS A 701 -16.35 -27.83 9.64
CA LYS A 701 -16.15 -26.45 10.13
C LYS A 701 -16.77 -25.42 9.19
N ILE A 702 -16.80 -25.70 7.89
CA ILE A 702 -17.42 -24.84 6.89
C ILE A 702 -18.92 -24.72 7.18
N GLU A 703 -19.63 -25.82 7.41
CA GLU A 703 -21.07 -25.78 7.71
C GLU A 703 -21.37 -25.02 9.01
N MET A 704 -20.52 -25.20 10.03
CA MET A 704 -20.65 -24.46 11.29
C MET A 704 -20.41 -22.96 11.11
N ALA A 705 -19.37 -22.58 10.36
CA ALA A 705 -19.04 -21.19 10.06
C ALA A 705 -20.11 -20.53 9.21
N GLU A 706 -20.63 -21.22 8.20
CA GLU A 706 -21.72 -20.74 7.35
C GLU A 706 -22.99 -20.43 8.16
N ARG A 707 -23.43 -21.38 9.00
CA ARG A 707 -24.61 -21.18 9.85
C ARG A 707 -24.46 -20.01 10.81
N ARG A 708 -23.30 -19.90 11.47
CA ARG A 708 -22.99 -18.78 12.39
C ARG A 708 -22.94 -17.45 11.66
N PHE A 709 -22.26 -17.41 10.51
CA PHE A 709 -22.12 -16.22 9.70
C PHE A 709 -23.48 -15.70 9.22
N VAL A 710 -24.32 -16.58 8.66
CA VAL A 710 -25.67 -16.25 8.18
C VAL A 710 -26.53 -15.68 9.32
N ASN A 711 -26.60 -16.37 10.45
CA ASN A 711 -27.43 -15.95 11.58
C ASN A 711 -27.02 -14.58 12.12
N SER A 712 -25.72 -14.33 12.27
CA SER A 712 -25.21 -13.05 12.76
C SER A 712 -25.44 -11.90 11.76
N LEU A 713 -25.33 -12.17 10.45
CA LEU A 713 -25.59 -11.15 9.43
C LEU A 713 -27.08 -10.78 9.34
N LEU A 714 -27.97 -11.78 9.45
CA LEU A 714 -29.41 -11.56 9.46
C LEU A 714 -29.85 -10.76 10.70
N ALA A 715 -29.31 -11.08 11.88
CA ALA A 715 -29.57 -10.31 13.09
C ALA A 715 -29.14 -8.84 12.95
N LEU A 716 -27.99 -8.58 12.31
CA LEU A 716 -27.53 -7.21 12.02
C LEU A 716 -28.43 -6.50 10.99
N HIS A 717 -28.97 -7.23 10.03
CA HIS A 717 -29.90 -6.65 9.06
C HIS A 717 -31.21 -6.22 9.72
N GLU A 718 -31.77 -7.07 10.58
CA GLU A 718 -32.98 -6.75 11.34
C GLU A 718 -32.76 -5.54 12.27
N SER A 719 -31.61 -5.44 12.93
CA SER A 719 -31.32 -4.28 13.78
C SER A 719 -31.21 -2.98 12.98
N LYS A 720 -30.59 -2.98 11.80
CA LYS A 720 -30.50 -1.78 10.95
C LYS A 720 -31.82 -1.39 10.31
N GLN A 721 -32.71 -2.36 10.03
CA GLN A 721 -34.05 -2.04 9.54
C GLN A 721 -34.87 -1.25 10.56
N LEU A 722 -34.49 -1.22 11.83
CA LEU A 722 -35.17 -0.48 12.89
C LEU A 722 -34.54 0.90 13.20
N GLU A 723 -33.63 1.39 12.36
CA GLU A 723 -33.08 2.75 12.46
C GLU A 723 -33.87 3.75 11.60
N VAL A 724 -34.09 4.96 12.14
CA VAL A 724 -34.71 6.11 11.46
C VAL A 724 -33.63 7.18 11.25
N HIS A 725 -33.32 7.49 10.00
CA HIS A 725 -32.34 8.52 9.68
C HIS A 725 -32.97 9.93 9.77
N LEU A 726 -32.24 10.84 10.40
CA LEU A 726 -32.60 12.25 10.55
C LEU A 726 -31.84 13.15 9.54
N HIS A 727 -31.17 12.53 8.56
CA HIS A 727 -30.44 13.20 7.48
C HIS A 727 -30.66 12.46 6.14
N GLY A 728 -30.53 13.17 5.02
CA GLY A 728 -30.65 12.62 3.66
C GLY A 728 -32.05 12.70 3.06
N GLY A 729 -32.14 12.88 1.73
CA GLY A 729 -33.40 13.10 1.01
C GLY A 729 -33.94 14.54 1.13
N LEU A 730 -35.27 14.68 1.15
CA LEU A 730 -36.01 15.96 1.30
C LEU A 730 -36.07 16.49 2.75
N LEU A 731 -35.23 15.97 3.65
CA LEU A 731 -35.25 16.28 5.08
C LEU A 731 -34.36 17.49 5.43
N PRO A 732 -34.81 18.44 6.28
CA PRO A 732 -34.01 19.61 6.68
C PRO A 732 -32.73 19.25 7.43
N LEU A 733 -31.63 19.98 7.18
CA LEU A 733 -30.32 19.72 7.80
C LEU A 733 -30.30 19.98 9.32
N ASP A 734 -31.22 20.79 9.84
CA ASP A 734 -31.38 21.06 11.28
C ASP A 734 -32.36 20.10 11.97
N LEU A 735 -32.87 19.07 11.27
CA LEU A 735 -33.89 18.14 11.79
C LEU A 735 -33.44 17.46 13.08
N MET A 736 -32.18 17.06 13.21
CA MET A 736 -31.67 16.49 14.47
C MET A 736 -31.78 17.49 15.63
N LYS A 737 -31.46 18.76 15.40
CA LYS A 737 -31.57 19.82 16.41
C LYS A 737 -33.03 20.05 16.79
N ARG A 738 -33.94 20.05 15.81
CA ARG A 738 -35.40 20.16 16.03
C ARG A 738 -35.96 18.99 16.83
N VAL A 739 -35.52 17.77 16.53
CA VAL A 739 -35.92 16.56 17.24
C VAL A 739 -35.46 16.60 18.71
N VAL A 740 -34.21 16.99 18.95
CA VAL A 740 -33.68 17.15 20.32
C VAL A 740 -34.38 18.29 21.06
N GLN A 741 -34.72 19.39 20.39
CA GLN A 741 -35.49 20.50 20.96
C GLN A 741 -36.94 20.10 21.27
N SER A 742 -37.55 19.25 20.44
CA SER A 742 -38.96 18.85 20.57
C SER A 742 -39.17 17.72 21.58
N PHE A 743 -38.22 16.79 21.71
CA PHE A 743 -38.38 15.58 22.53
C PHE A 743 -37.35 15.43 23.67
N GLY A 744 -36.41 16.37 23.80
CA GLY A 744 -35.33 16.33 24.77
C GLY A 744 -34.13 15.47 24.31
N PRO A 745 -32.94 15.66 24.94
CA PRO A 745 -31.71 14.93 24.57
C PRO A 745 -31.81 13.41 24.79
N ASP A 746 -32.59 12.98 25.79
CA ASP A 746 -32.82 11.57 26.10
C ASP A 746 -34.00 10.95 25.33
N LEU A 747 -34.58 11.69 24.37
CA LEU A 747 -35.79 11.31 23.62
C LEU A 747 -36.99 10.92 24.51
N SER A 748 -37.04 11.42 25.75
CA SER A 748 -38.10 11.11 26.71
C SER A 748 -39.48 11.54 26.21
N GLY A 749 -39.56 12.64 25.45
CA GLY A 749 -40.78 13.08 24.77
C GLY A 749 -41.25 12.12 23.67
N LEU A 750 -40.32 11.42 23.01
CA LEU A 750 -40.65 10.41 21.99
C LEU A 750 -41.13 9.10 22.66
N LYS A 751 -40.53 8.75 23.81
CA LYS A 751 -40.97 7.64 24.66
C LYS A 751 -42.40 7.81 25.20
N LEU A 752 -42.83 9.04 25.46
CA LEU A 752 -44.22 9.32 25.83
C LEU A 752 -45.20 9.11 24.67
N LYS A 753 -44.79 9.35 23.42
CA LYS A 753 -45.61 9.16 22.22
C LYS A 753 -45.68 7.70 21.76
N VAL A 754 -44.64 6.90 22.06
CA VAL A 754 -44.56 5.47 21.75
C VAL A 754 -44.05 4.72 22.99
N PRO A 755 -44.95 4.36 23.94
CA PRO A 755 -44.55 3.89 25.28
C PRO A 755 -43.91 2.50 25.32
N ASP A 756 -44.08 1.69 24.28
CA ASP A 756 -43.59 0.30 24.22
C ASP A 756 -42.23 0.14 23.52
N ALA A 757 -41.65 1.24 23.02
CA ALA A 757 -40.37 1.22 22.30
C ALA A 757 -39.27 1.92 23.10
N GLU A 758 -38.06 1.35 23.08
CA GLU A 758 -36.86 2.05 23.55
C GLU A 758 -36.19 2.77 22.39
N PHE A 759 -35.70 3.98 22.66
CA PHE A 759 -35.06 4.84 21.68
C PHE A 759 -33.64 5.16 22.10
N SER A 760 -32.71 5.15 21.14
CA SER A 760 -31.37 5.70 21.33
C SER A 760 -31.02 6.61 20.17
N LEU A 761 -30.59 7.83 20.48
CA LEU A 761 -30.13 8.80 19.48
C LEU A 761 -28.63 8.63 19.25
N ASN A 762 -28.24 8.35 18.01
CA ASN A 762 -26.84 8.40 17.61
C ASN A 762 -26.55 9.76 16.94
N THR A 763 -25.87 10.64 17.69
CA THR A 763 -25.52 11.98 17.24
C THR A 763 -24.44 12.02 16.16
N LYS A 764 -23.69 10.92 15.95
CA LYS A 764 -22.63 10.84 14.92
C LYS A 764 -23.16 10.40 13.55
N SER A 765 -24.16 9.51 13.54
CA SER A 765 -24.78 9.00 12.31
C SER A 765 -26.18 9.59 12.06
N HIS A 766 -26.55 10.61 12.83
CA HIS A 766 -27.86 11.28 12.80
C HIS A 766 -29.02 10.30 12.64
N CYS A 767 -29.06 9.24 13.46
CA CYS A 767 -30.13 8.25 13.41
C CYS A 767 -30.71 7.97 14.80
N ILE A 768 -31.99 7.62 14.83
CA ILE A 768 -32.68 7.12 16.01
C ILE A 768 -32.80 5.61 15.83
N SER A 769 -32.15 4.83 16.68
CA SER A 769 -32.37 3.38 16.73
C SER A 769 -33.62 3.10 17.56
N VAL A 770 -34.57 2.37 16.98
CA VAL A 770 -35.82 1.96 17.63
C VAL A 770 -35.71 0.49 18.01
N LYS A 771 -35.85 0.16 19.30
CA LYS A 771 -36.06 -1.23 19.73
C LYS A 771 -37.56 -1.48 19.86
N GLY A 772 -38.16 -2.11 18.85
CA GLY A 772 -39.60 -2.36 18.78
C GLY A 772 -40.01 -3.11 17.50
N THR A 773 -41.31 -3.20 17.23
CA THR A 773 -41.82 -3.80 15.98
C THR A 773 -41.67 -2.83 14.80
N LYS A 774 -41.72 -3.33 13.55
CA LYS A 774 -41.66 -2.48 12.35
C LYS A 774 -42.74 -1.39 12.34
N ASP A 775 -43.92 -1.68 12.88
CA ASP A 775 -45.03 -0.73 13.00
C ASP A 775 -44.67 0.46 13.91
N MET A 776 -43.85 0.23 14.94
CA MET A 776 -43.37 1.30 15.84
C MET A 776 -42.36 2.20 15.14
N LYS A 777 -41.47 1.64 14.30
CA LYS A 777 -40.57 2.44 13.47
C LYS A 777 -41.35 3.35 12.52
N GLN A 778 -42.37 2.82 11.85
CA GLN A 778 -43.18 3.60 10.91
C GLN A 778 -43.85 4.80 11.60
N LYS A 779 -44.40 4.61 12.81
CA LYS A 779 -44.94 5.70 13.63
C LYS A 779 -43.90 6.77 13.97
N VAL A 780 -42.65 6.36 14.24
CA VAL A 780 -41.56 7.31 14.50
C VAL A 780 -41.21 8.09 13.24
N GLU A 781 -41.14 7.44 12.07
CA GLU A 781 -40.88 8.10 10.78
C GLU A 781 -41.95 9.13 10.43
N GLU A 782 -43.23 8.84 10.72
CA GLU A 782 -44.35 9.78 10.56
C GLU A 782 -44.16 11.03 11.45
N ILE A 783 -43.86 10.83 12.74
CA ILE A 783 -43.61 11.94 13.70
C ILE A 783 -42.43 12.81 13.27
N ILE A 784 -41.34 12.20 12.78
CA ILE A 784 -40.16 12.93 12.29
C ILE A 784 -40.48 13.70 11.01
N SER A 785 -41.30 13.14 10.12
CA SER A 785 -41.71 13.79 8.88
C SER A 785 -42.59 15.02 9.12
N GLU A 786 -43.44 15.01 10.16
CA GLU A 786 -44.21 16.18 10.56
C GLU A 786 -43.32 17.35 11.01
N ILE A 787 -42.24 17.05 11.75
CA ILE A 787 -41.26 18.06 12.22
C ILE A 787 -40.43 18.61 11.05
N ALA A 788 -40.16 17.78 10.05
CA ALA A 788 -39.45 18.20 8.84
C ALA A 788 -40.24 19.26 8.05
N GLN A 789 -41.58 19.19 8.05
CA GLN A 789 -42.44 20.06 7.24
C GLN A 789 -42.78 21.40 7.91
N SER A 790 -42.52 21.57 9.21
CA SER A 790 -42.98 22.72 10.00
C SER A 790 -42.11 23.98 9.94
N GLY A 791 -41.25 24.17 8.92
CA GLY A 791 -40.41 25.37 8.86
C GLY A 791 -39.72 25.62 7.51
N LEU A 792 -40.29 26.51 6.70
CA LEU A 792 -39.65 27.22 5.60
C LEU A 792 -39.67 28.73 5.89
N PRO A 793 -38.51 29.42 5.91
CA PRO A 793 -38.46 30.86 5.70
C PRO A 793 -38.03 31.17 4.27
N SER A 794 -38.84 31.99 3.57
CA SER A 794 -38.48 32.69 2.34
C SER A 794 -37.86 34.05 2.69
N ARG A 795 -36.70 34.39 2.11
CA ARG A 795 -36.30 35.78 1.85
C ARG A 795 -35.19 35.87 0.79
N MET A 796 -35.22 36.95 0.01
CA MET A 796 -34.38 37.22 -1.17
C MET A 796 -33.29 38.27 -0.90
N MET A 797 -32.17 38.11 -1.62
CA MET A 797 -31.16 39.06 -2.15
C MET A 797 -30.09 39.65 -1.22
N ASP A 798 -28.84 39.18 -1.38
CA ASP A 798 -27.70 40.00 -1.83
C ASP A 798 -26.73 39.12 -2.67
N ASP A 799 -26.15 39.68 -3.74
CA ASP A 799 -25.31 38.98 -4.73
C ASP A 799 -23.87 38.79 -4.19
N GLU A 800 -23.27 37.62 -4.43
CA GLU A 800 -21.88 37.17 -4.09
C GLU A 800 -21.62 36.34 -2.80
N THR A 801 -22.63 35.76 -2.14
CA THR A 801 -22.40 34.84 -0.98
C THR A 801 -23.13 33.49 -1.01
N ASP A 802 -23.64 33.09 -2.18
CA ASP A 802 -24.33 31.81 -2.35
C ASP A 802 -23.41 30.66 -2.79
N CYS A 803 -23.60 29.48 -2.22
CA CYS A 803 -22.90 28.27 -2.61
C CYS A 803 -23.40 27.76 -3.96
N HIS A 804 -22.54 27.65 -4.96
CA HIS A 804 -22.92 27.17 -6.30
C HIS A 804 -23.27 25.68 -6.41
N ILE A 805 -23.10 24.90 -5.34
CA ILE A 805 -23.50 23.49 -5.30
C ILE A 805 -24.95 23.35 -4.81
N CYS A 806 -25.30 23.96 -3.68
CA CYS A 806 -26.65 23.87 -3.10
C CYS A 806 -27.56 25.07 -3.43
N LEU A 807 -27.00 26.14 -4.01
CA LEU A 807 -27.68 27.39 -4.33
C LEU A 807 -28.33 28.06 -3.09
N CYS A 808 -27.71 27.89 -1.92
CA CYS A 808 -28.12 28.48 -0.64
C CYS A 808 -26.98 29.36 -0.08
N GLU A 809 -27.28 30.17 0.94
CA GLU A 809 -26.29 30.93 1.70
C GLU A 809 -25.17 30.02 2.24
N LEU A 810 -23.93 30.53 2.27
CA LEU A 810 -22.76 29.77 2.72
C LEU A 810 -22.82 29.40 4.22
N GLU A 811 -23.09 28.13 4.51
CA GLU A 811 -22.92 27.53 5.84
C GLU A 811 -21.56 26.82 5.95
N ASP A 812 -20.81 27.10 7.03
CA ASP A 812 -19.46 26.54 7.26
C ASP A 812 -18.57 26.64 6.01
N ALA A 813 -18.33 27.88 5.59
CA ALA A 813 -17.70 28.23 4.33
C ALA A 813 -16.28 27.65 4.22
N TYR A 814 -16.02 26.89 3.16
CA TYR A 814 -14.71 26.38 2.79
C TYR A 814 -14.27 26.97 1.46
N ARG A 815 -13.09 27.58 1.43
CA ARG A 815 -12.52 28.21 0.23
C ARG A 815 -11.45 27.30 -0.39
N LEU A 816 -11.63 26.93 -1.65
CA LEU A 816 -10.69 26.07 -2.37
C LEU A 816 -9.35 26.80 -2.59
N GLU A 817 -8.23 26.13 -2.32
CA GLU A 817 -6.91 26.76 -2.38
C GLU A 817 -6.46 27.06 -3.82
N GLY A 818 -6.87 26.25 -4.80
CA GLY A 818 -6.43 26.37 -6.19
C GLY A 818 -7.13 27.47 -7.00
N CYS A 819 -8.40 27.77 -6.69
CA CYS A 819 -9.21 28.73 -7.47
C CYS A 819 -9.94 29.76 -6.62
N THR A 820 -9.72 29.75 -5.30
CA THR A 820 -10.27 30.70 -4.31
C THR A 820 -11.80 30.83 -4.24
N HIS A 821 -12.55 30.00 -4.98
CA HIS A 821 -14.00 29.90 -4.85
C HIS A 821 -14.43 29.25 -3.53
N THR A 822 -15.55 29.72 -2.98
CA THR A 822 -16.07 29.32 -1.66
C THR A 822 -17.34 28.48 -1.81
N PHE A 823 -17.45 27.41 -1.01
CA PHE A 823 -18.58 26.50 -0.99
C PHE A 823 -18.90 26.09 0.46
N CYS A 824 -20.11 25.58 0.73
CA CYS A 824 -20.38 24.93 2.01
C CYS A 824 -19.51 23.68 2.16
N ARG A 825 -18.88 23.49 3.33
CA ARG A 825 -18.04 22.31 3.60
C ARG A 825 -18.78 21.00 3.34
N SER A 826 -20.05 20.91 3.73
CA SER A 826 -20.92 19.74 3.51
C SER A 826 -21.12 19.43 2.02
N CYS A 827 -21.24 20.44 1.16
CA CYS A 827 -21.43 20.27 -0.28
C CYS A 827 -20.19 19.68 -0.96
N LEU A 828 -18.98 20.12 -0.57
CA LEU A 828 -17.73 19.56 -1.06
C LEU A 828 -17.52 18.11 -0.58
N LEU A 829 -17.97 17.79 0.63
CA LEU A 829 -17.96 16.42 1.15
C LEU A 829 -18.89 15.51 0.33
N GLU A 830 -20.13 15.93 0.08
CA GLU A 830 -21.07 15.17 -0.76
C GLU A 830 -20.55 14.99 -2.19
N GLN A 831 -19.89 16.00 -2.77
CA GLN A 831 -19.22 15.86 -4.06
C GLN A 831 -18.19 14.72 -4.04
N CYS A 832 -17.35 14.65 -3.00
CA CYS A 832 -16.37 13.57 -2.84
C CYS A 832 -17.06 12.21 -2.63
N GLU A 833 -18.10 12.14 -1.80
CA GLU A 833 -18.83 10.90 -1.53
C GLU A 833 -19.61 10.38 -2.73
N SER A 834 -20.15 11.28 -3.55
CA SER A 834 -20.80 10.93 -4.81
C SER A 834 -19.80 10.32 -5.80
N ALA A 835 -18.60 10.89 -5.91
CA ALA A 835 -17.52 10.33 -6.73
C ALA A 835 -17.05 8.96 -6.22
N ILE A 836 -17.01 8.75 -4.90
CA ILE A 836 -16.70 7.43 -4.31
C ILE A 836 -17.77 6.39 -4.68
N ARG A 837 -19.05 6.75 -4.56
CA ARG A 837 -20.19 5.84 -4.81
C ARG A 837 -20.34 5.46 -6.28
N SER A 838 -20.29 6.45 -7.16
CA SER A 838 -20.46 6.26 -8.60
C SER A 838 -19.21 5.71 -9.29
N ARG A 839 -18.02 5.94 -8.72
CA ARG A 839 -16.71 5.74 -9.40
C ARG A 839 -16.60 6.55 -10.69
N GLU A 840 -17.40 7.60 -10.80
CA GLU A 840 -17.43 8.57 -11.88
C GLU A 840 -17.16 9.97 -11.30
N GLY A 841 -16.96 10.98 -12.15
CA GLY A 841 -16.70 12.34 -11.68
C GLY A 841 -15.24 12.64 -11.30
N PHE A 842 -14.29 11.82 -11.76
CA PHE A 842 -12.86 12.13 -11.73
C PHE A 842 -12.41 12.76 -13.07
N PRO A 843 -11.55 13.78 -13.07
CA PRO A 843 -11.00 14.47 -11.90
C PRO A 843 -12.05 15.30 -11.16
N LEU A 844 -11.91 15.43 -9.84
CA LEU A 844 -12.75 16.31 -9.04
C LEU A 844 -12.39 17.78 -9.34
N CYS A 845 -13.36 18.52 -9.87
CA CYS A 845 -13.20 19.91 -10.26
C CYS A 845 -14.10 20.86 -9.44
N CYS A 846 -13.71 22.12 -9.41
CA CYS A 846 -14.52 23.23 -8.92
C CYS A 846 -15.79 23.36 -9.77
N MET A 847 -16.95 23.42 -9.10
CA MET A 847 -18.27 23.52 -9.72
C MET A 847 -18.73 24.96 -9.94
N HIS A 848 -17.85 25.96 -9.71
CA HIS A 848 -18.14 27.34 -10.08
C HIS A 848 -18.19 27.48 -11.61
N LYS A 849 -19.14 28.28 -12.12
CA LYS A 849 -19.40 28.43 -13.56
C LYS A 849 -18.12 28.86 -14.29
N GLY A 850 -17.67 28.05 -15.25
CA GLY A 850 -16.50 28.34 -16.08
C GLY A 850 -15.14 28.18 -15.41
N CYS A 851 -15.05 27.72 -14.16
CA CYS A 851 -13.76 27.55 -13.47
C CYS A 851 -13.04 26.25 -13.86
N GLY A 852 -13.65 25.08 -13.59
CA GLY A 852 -13.07 23.78 -13.95
C GLY A 852 -11.75 23.41 -13.26
N ALA A 853 -11.24 24.22 -12.32
CA ALA A 853 -9.98 23.97 -11.62
C ALA A 853 -10.05 22.68 -10.78
N HIS A 854 -9.00 21.87 -10.79
CA HIS A 854 -8.95 20.65 -9.98
C HIS A 854 -8.87 20.97 -8.49
N ILE A 855 -9.62 20.23 -7.66
CA ILE A 855 -9.55 20.34 -6.20
C ILE A 855 -8.18 19.84 -5.72
N LEU A 856 -7.41 20.66 -4.99
CA LEU A 856 -6.04 20.32 -4.63
C LEU A 856 -5.98 19.17 -3.60
N VAL A 857 -4.86 18.46 -3.57
CA VAL A 857 -4.62 17.39 -2.57
C VAL A 857 -4.68 17.94 -1.14
N SER A 858 -4.20 19.17 -0.92
CA SER A 858 -4.30 19.87 0.36
C SER A 858 -5.76 20.10 0.79
N ASP A 859 -6.64 20.43 -0.16
CA ASP A 859 -8.07 20.58 0.09
C ASP A 859 -8.71 19.24 0.44
N LEU A 860 -8.43 18.18 -0.34
CA LEU A 860 -8.95 16.84 -0.07
C LEU A 860 -8.54 16.31 1.31
N ARG A 861 -7.29 16.55 1.74
CA ARG A 861 -6.79 16.19 3.08
C ARG A 861 -7.44 16.99 4.20
N SER A 862 -7.84 18.23 3.92
CA SER A 862 -8.49 19.12 4.91
C SER A 862 -9.98 18.86 5.00
N LEU A 863 -10.61 18.39 3.93
CA LEU A 863 -12.03 18.02 3.87
C LEU A 863 -12.28 16.62 4.44
N LEU A 864 -11.50 15.61 4.01
CA LEU A 864 -11.77 14.20 4.28
C LEU A 864 -10.89 13.63 5.40
N LEU A 865 -11.47 12.71 6.19
CA LEU A 865 -10.72 11.84 7.11
C LEU A 865 -9.89 10.82 6.34
N SER A 866 -8.82 10.30 6.96
CA SER A 866 -7.88 9.36 6.32
C SER A 866 -8.57 8.15 5.66
N ASP A 867 -9.53 7.51 6.34
CA ASP A 867 -10.26 6.35 5.80
C ASP A 867 -11.03 6.71 4.52
N LYS A 868 -11.70 7.87 4.49
CA LYS A 868 -12.49 8.34 3.35
C LYS A 868 -11.63 8.81 2.19
N LEU A 869 -10.47 9.39 2.49
CA LEU A 869 -9.47 9.74 1.50
C LEU A 869 -8.93 8.50 0.77
N GLU A 870 -8.75 7.38 1.49
CA GLU A 870 -8.35 6.11 0.87
C GLU A 870 -9.46 5.49 0.02
N GLU A 871 -10.72 5.58 0.43
CA GLU A 871 -11.87 5.21 -0.40
C GLU A 871 -11.93 6.02 -1.70
N LEU A 872 -11.69 7.34 -1.62
CA LEU A 872 -11.63 8.23 -2.79
C LEU A 872 -10.53 7.82 -3.77
N PHE A 873 -9.32 7.56 -3.28
CA PHE A 873 -8.22 7.12 -4.15
C PHE A 873 -8.46 5.74 -4.75
N ARG A 874 -9.10 4.83 -4.02
CA ARG A 874 -9.51 3.53 -4.58
C ARG A 874 -10.56 3.70 -5.69
N ALA A 875 -11.53 4.59 -5.53
CA ALA A 875 -12.52 4.91 -6.55
C ALA A 875 -11.87 5.54 -7.79
N SER A 876 -10.96 6.50 -7.60
CA SER A 876 -10.19 7.13 -8.67
C SER A 876 -9.34 6.14 -9.45
N LEU A 877 -8.64 5.23 -8.76
CA LEU A 877 -7.88 4.16 -9.40
C LEU A 877 -8.80 3.25 -10.23
N GLY A 878 -10.00 2.96 -9.72
CA GLY A 878 -11.05 2.26 -10.45
C GLY A 878 -11.42 2.93 -11.77
N ALA A 879 -11.71 4.25 -11.70
CA ALA A 879 -12.04 5.07 -12.86
C ALA A 879 -10.88 5.12 -13.87
N PHE A 880 -9.64 5.30 -13.40
CA PHE A 880 -8.43 5.32 -14.23
C PHE A 880 -8.23 4.01 -15.00
N VAL A 881 -8.35 2.87 -14.31
CA VAL A 881 -8.22 1.55 -14.95
C VAL A 881 -9.33 1.34 -15.98
N ALA A 882 -10.57 1.74 -15.68
CA ALA A 882 -11.68 1.66 -16.62
C ALA A 882 -11.46 2.54 -17.87
N ALA A 883 -10.93 3.76 -17.70
CA ALA A 883 -10.64 4.69 -18.77
C ALA A 883 -9.42 4.29 -19.63
N SER A 884 -8.59 3.34 -19.18
CA SER A 884 -7.34 2.95 -19.86
C SER A 884 -7.52 2.18 -21.17
N GLY A 885 -8.75 1.95 -21.64
CA GLY A 885 -9.02 1.19 -22.86
C GLY A 885 -8.57 -0.27 -22.81
N GLY A 886 -8.35 -0.82 -21.61
CA GLY A 886 -7.88 -2.20 -21.41
C GLY A 886 -6.36 -2.37 -21.28
N LEU A 887 -5.57 -1.28 -21.29
CA LEU A 887 -4.12 -1.33 -21.03
C LEU A 887 -3.79 -1.82 -19.62
N TYR A 888 -4.64 -1.50 -18.65
CA TYR A 888 -4.51 -1.92 -17.27
C TYR A 888 -5.73 -2.73 -16.82
N ARG A 889 -5.51 -3.69 -15.93
CA ARG A 889 -6.59 -4.43 -15.24
C ARG A 889 -6.26 -4.65 -13.77
N PHE A 890 -7.30 -4.67 -12.95
CA PHE A 890 -7.18 -5.18 -11.59
C PHE A 890 -6.86 -6.66 -11.61
N CYS A 891 -6.11 -7.11 -10.60
CA CYS A 891 -5.93 -8.51 -10.31
C CYS A 891 -7.31 -9.20 -10.23
N PRO A 892 -7.51 -10.36 -10.88
CA PRO A 892 -8.81 -11.05 -10.88
C PRO A 892 -9.24 -11.54 -9.49
N SER A 893 -8.30 -11.59 -8.54
CA SER A 893 -8.60 -11.92 -7.17
C SER A 893 -9.57 -10.91 -6.55
N PRO A 894 -10.63 -11.38 -5.89
CA PRO A 894 -11.56 -10.54 -5.15
C PRO A 894 -10.85 -9.52 -4.26
N ASP A 895 -11.34 -8.29 -4.26
CA ASP A 895 -10.87 -7.18 -3.44
C ASP A 895 -9.41 -6.78 -3.57
N CYS A 896 -8.65 -7.47 -4.42
CA CYS A 896 -7.23 -7.27 -4.58
C CYS A 896 -6.99 -5.89 -5.22
N PRO A 897 -6.33 -4.96 -4.51
CA PRO A 897 -6.11 -3.60 -5.02
C PRO A 897 -4.99 -3.54 -6.06
N SER A 898 -4.31 -4.66 -6.33
CA SER A 898 -3.19 -4.74 -7.25
C SER A 898 -3.65 -4.62 -8.70
N VAL A 899 -2.92 -3.85 -9.49
CA VAL A 899 -3.17 -3.62 -10.92
C VAL A 899 -2.00 -4.18 -11.72
N TYR A 900 -2.26 -4.69 -12.91
CA TYR A 900 -1.23 -5.16 -13.83
C TYR A 900 -1.44 -4.61 -15.25
N HIS A 901 -0.36 -4.59 -16.02
CA HIS A 901 -0.38 -4.22 -17.43
C HIS A 901 -0.81 -5.40 -18.29
N VAL A 902 -1.75 -5.18 -19.18
CA VAL A 902 -2.24 -6.18 -20.13
C VAL A 902 -1.25 -6.33 -21.28
N THR A 903 -1.00 -7.56 -21.72
CA THR A 903 -0.16 -7.81 -22.90
C THR A 903 -0.94 -7.43 -24.16
N GLU A 904 -0.30 -6.78 -25.12
CA GLU A 904 -0.93 -6.36 -26.37
C GLU A 904 -1.48 -7.57 -27.15
N SER A 905 -2.56 -7.35 -27.90
CA SER A 905 -3.23 -8.40 -28.67
C SER A 905 -2.29 -9.02 -29.71
N GLY A 906 -1.91 -10.28 -29.51
CA GLY A 906 -1.04 -11.05 -30.42
C GLY A 906 0.30 -11.48 -29.82
N GLU A 907 0.68 -10.95 -28.65
CA GLU A 907 1.88 -11.38 -27.92
C GLU A 907 1.56 -12.53 -26.92
N VAL A 908 2.57 -13.34 -26.61
CA VAL A 908 2.44 -14.45 -25.65
C VAL A 908 2.21 -13.89 -24.25
N GLY A 909 1.14 -14.34 -23.59
CA GLY A 909 0.79 -13.92 -22.24
C GLY A 909 1.89 -14.27 -21.23
N ALA A 910 2.34 -13.27 -20.48
CA ALA A 910 3.34 -13.40 -19.43
C ALA A 910 2.67 -13.66 -18.06
N PRO A 911 3.39 -14.24 -17.09
CA PRO A 911 2.91 -14.34 -15.72
C PRO A 911 2.95 -12.97 -15.04
N PHE A 912 1.79 -12.45 -14.66
CA PHE A 912 1.68 -11.42 -13.64
C PHE A 912 1.57 -12.09 -12.27
N VAL A 913 2.56 -11.87 -11.41
CA VAL A 913 2.52 -12.33 -10.01
C VAL A 913 2.04 -11.19 -9.14
N CYS A 914 0.83 -11.30 -8.59
CA CYS A 914 0.26 -10.24 -7.77
C CYS A 914 1.03 -10.09 -6.44
N GLY A 915 1.55 -8.90 -6.12
CA GLY A 915 2.22 -8.68 -4.83
C GLY A 915 1.29 -8.60 -3.60
N ALA A 916 -0.03 -8.45 -3.81
CA ALA A 916 -1.02 -8.29 -2.74
C ALA A 916 -1.68 -9.62 -2.33
N CYS A 917 -2.25 -10.33 -3.31
CA CYS A 917 -2.94 -11.60 -3.09
C CYS A 917 -2.13 -12.81 -3.54
N TYR A 918 -0.99 -12.58 -4.20
CA TYR A 918 -0.05 -13.61 -4.62
C TYR A 918 -0.56 -14.60 -5.67
N VAL A 919 -1.72 -14.30 -6.29
CA VAL A 919 -2.23 -15.05 -7.45
C VAL A 919 -1.41 -14.72 -8.68
N GLU A 920 -1.14 -15.75 -9.47
CA GLU A 920 -0.49 -15.64 -10.77
C GLU A 920 -1.56 -15.57 -11.85
N THR A 921 -1.53 -14.51 -12.65
CA THR A 921 -2.53 -14.22 -13.68
C THR A 921 -1.83 -14.11 -15.03
N CYS A 922 -2.41 -14.70 -16.07
CA CYS A 922 -1.94 -14.50 -17.44
C CYS A 922 -2.30 -13.08 -17.90
N THR A 923 -1.32 -12.30 -18.33
CA THR A 923 -1.52 -10.91 -18.76
C THR A 923 -2.31 -10.77 -20.06
N SER A 924 -2.50 -11.86 -20.80
CA SER A 924 -3.25 -11.89 -22.07
C SER A 924 -4.69 -12.37 -21.89
N CYS A 925 -4.92 -13.54 -21.27
CA CYS A 925 -6.28 -14.07 -21.09
C CYS A 925 -6.96 -13.67 -19.78
N HIS A 926 -6.22 -13.08 -18.83
CA HIS A 926 -6.70 -12.64 -17.51
C HIS A 926 -7.22 -13.76 -16.59
N LEU A 927 -6.97 -15.02 -16.95
CA LEU A 927 -7.22 -16.18 -16.11
C LEU A 927 -5.96 -16.52 -15.30
N GLU A 928 -6.04 -17.58 -14.49
CA GLU A 928 -4.86 -18.14 -13.79
C GLU A 928 -3.72 -18.35 -14.80
N TYR A 929 -2.51 -17.96 -14.42
CA TYR A 929 -1.36 -18.14 -15.29
C TYR A 929 -1.21 -19.63 -15.63
N HIS A 930 -1.26 -19.92 -16.92
CA HIS A 930 -1.23 -21.26 -17.46
C HIS A 930 0.11 -21.45 -18.17
N PRO A 931 1.17 -21.77 -17.43
CA PRO A 931 2.42 -22.09 -18.08
C PRO A 931 2.16 -23.27 -19.01
N TYR A 932 2.77 -23.24 -20.18
CA TYR A 932 2.76 -24.37 -21.10
C TYR A 932 1.43 -24.63 -21.85
N ILE A 933 0.49 -23.69 -21.93
CA ILE A 933 -0.74 -23.86 -22.75
C ILE A 933 -1.10 -22.50 -23.37
N SER A 934 -1.60 -22.46 -24.62
CA SER A 934 -2.09 -21.21 -25.21
C SER A 934 -3.34 -20.71 -24.47
N CYS A 935 -3.57 -19.39 -24.51
CA CYS A 935 -4.74 -18.76 -23.89
C CYS A 935 -6.06 -19.39 -24.35
N GLU A 936 -6.17 -19.72 -25.64
CA GLU A 936 -7.34 -20.35 -26.26
C GLU A 936 -7.58 -21.75 -25.70
N LYS A 937 -6.55 -22.61 -25.74
CA LYS A 937 -6.64 -23.98 -25.21
C LYS A 937 -6.91 -23.99 -23.72
N TYR A 938 -6.31 -23.08 -22.96
CA TYR A 938 -6.55 -22.99 -21.52
C TYR A 938 -7.99 -22.58 -21.19
N LYS A 939 -8.58 -21.69 -21.99
CA LYS A 939 -9.99 -21.31 -21.86
C LYS A 939 -10.90 -22.51 -22.14
N GLU A 940 -10.64 -23.26 -23.22
CA GLU A 940 -11.33 -24.52 -23.52
C GLU A 940 -11.20 -25.55 -22.40
N PHE A 941 -10.00 -25.71 -21.80
CA PHE A 941 -9.82 -26.59 -20.63
C PHE A 941 -10.59 -26.12 -19.40
N LYS A 942 -10.72 -24.82 -19.19
CA LYS A 942 -11.46 -24.28 -18.05
C LYS A 942 -12.97 -24.48 -18.20
N ASP A 943 -13.46 -24.35 -19.44
CA ASP A 943 -14.86 -24.56 -19.79
C ASP A 943 -15.20 -26.07 -19.86
N HIS A 944 -14.25 -26.89 -20.31
CA HIS A 944 -14.36 -28.34 -20.45
C HIS A 944 -13.10 -29.06 -19.89
N PRO A 945 -13.05 -29.32 -18.56
CA PRO A 945 -11.86 -29.90 -17.91
C PRO A 945 -11.47 -31.29 -18.43
N ASP A 946 -12.39 -32.01 -19.07
CA ASP A 946 -12.17 -33.35 -19.61
C ASP A 946 -11.69 -33.33 -21.08
N PHE A 947 -11.55 -32.16 -21.73
CA PHE A 947 -11.16 -32.05 -23.13
C PHE A 947 -9.79 -32.68 -23.45
N SER A 948 -8.83 -32.62 -22.51
CA SER A 948 -7.50 -33.25 -22.66
C SER A 948 -7.58 -34.77 -22.66
N LEU A 949 -8.49 -35.31 -21.83
CA LEU A 949 -8.78 -36.74 -21.76
C LEU A 949 -9.54 -37.20 -23.01
N GLU A 950 -10.39 -36.35 -23.58
CA GLU A 950 -11.12 -36.62 -24.82
C GLU A 950 -10.24 -36.54 -26.08
N GLU A 951 -9.33 -35.55 -26.18
CA GLU A 951 -8.30 -35.51 -27.23
C GLU A 951 -7.36 -36.72 -27.15
N TRP A 952 -6.92 -37.10 -25.94
CA TRP A 952 -6.08 -38.29 -25.75
C TRP A 952 -6.83 -39.61 -26.07
N ALA A 953 -8.14 -39.66 -25.82
CA ALA A 953 -8.98 -40.82 -26.12
C ALA A 953 -9.38 -40.91 -27.61
N LYS A 954 -9.41 -39.79 -28.34
CA LYS A 954 -9.68 -39.77 -29.78
C LYS A 954 -8.63 -40.59 -30.54
N GLY A 955 -9.08 -41.62 -31.24
CA GLY A 955 -8.24 -42.50 -32.05
C GLY A 955 -7.67 -43.73 -31.33
N LYS A 956 -8.04 -43.97 -30.06
CA LYS A 956 -7.64 -45.16 -29.29
C LYS A 956 -8.82 -46.13 -29.10
N GLU A 957 -8.77 -47.30 -29.72
CA GLU A 957 -9.82 -48.34 -29.61
C GLU A 957 -9.89 -49.00 -28.22
N ASN A 958 -8.79 -48.88 -27.45
CA ASN A 958 -8.66 -49.45 -26.12
C ASN A 958 -9.10 -48.50 -24.98
N VAL A 959 -9.77 -47.38 -25.29
CA VAL A 959 -10.24 -46.40 -24.31
C VAL A 959 -11.74 -46.13 -24.50
N LYS A 960 -12.55 -46.31 -23.46
CA LYS A 960 -14.02 -46.08 -23.47
C LYS A 960 -14.46 -45.33 -22.20
N LYS A 961 -15.72 -44.87 -22.13
CA LYS A 961 -16.30 -44.27 -20.91
C LYS A 961 -17.18 -45.29 -20.17
N CYS A 962 -17.15 -45.28 -18.84
CA CYS A 962 -18.04 -46.09 -18.02
C CYS A 962 -19.50 -45.63 -18.20
N PRO A 963 -20.44 -46.55 -18.44
CA PRO A 963 -21.86 -46.23 -18.66
C PRO A 963 -22.57 -45.70 -17.40
N VAL A 964 -22.02 -45.94 -16.20
CA VAL A 964 -22.66 -45.56 -14.93
C VAL A 964 -22.17 -44.23 -14.39
N CYS A 965 -20.85 -44.02 -14.38
CA CYS A 965 -20.24 -42.85 -13.73
C CYS A 965 -19.46 -41.94 -14.70
N GLY A 966 -19.40 -42.28 -15.99
CA GLY A 966 -18.71 -41.49 -17.00
C GLY A 966 -17.18 -41.52 -16.96
N PHE A 967 -16.57 -42.21 -16.00
CA PHE A 967 -15.12 -42.33 -15.89
C PHE A 967 -14.50 -43.01 -17.12
N THR A 968 -13.39 -42.48 -17.61
CA THR A 968 -12.61 -43.09 -18.70
C THR A 968 -11.98 -44.40 -18.23
N ILE A 969 -12.36 -45.50 -18.88
CA ILE A 969 -11.85 -46.86 -18.68
C ILE A 969 -10.94 -47.22 -19.86
N GLU A 970 -9.80 -47.83 -19.55
CA GLU A 970 -8.76 -48.19 -20.52
C GLU A 970 -8.50 -49.69 -20.43
N LYS A 971 -8.57 -50.38 -21.57
CA LYS A 971 -8.23 -51.78 -21.69
C LYS A 971 -6.73 -51.88 -21.98
N VAL A 972 -5.96 -52.29 -20.98
CA VAL A 972 -4.50 -52.38 -21.06
C VAL A 972 -4.07 -53.73 -21.67
N ASP A 973 -4.70 -54.83 -21.26
CA ASP A 973 -4.76 -56.13 -21.95
C ASP A 973 -5.68 -57.12 -21.19
N GLY A 974 -6.10 -58.23 -21.82
CA GLY A 974 -6.87 -59.31 -21.18
C GLY A 974 -8.39 -59.34 -21.42
N CYS A 975 -9.12 -59.97 -20.49
CA CYS A 975 -10.56 -60.30 -20.58
C CYS A 975 -11.45 -59.07 -20.81
N ASN A 976 -12.62 -59.27 -21.42
CA ASN A 976 -13.61 -58.22 -21.71
C ASN A 976 -14.42 -57.77 -20.47
N HIS A 977 -14.04 -58.17 -19.26
CA HIS A 977 -14.63 -57.72 -18.00
C HIS A 977 -13.79 -56.58 -17.42
N ILE A 978 -14.42 -55.43 -17.16
CA ILE A 978 -13.77 -54.26 -16.58
C ILE A 978 -14.49 -53.83 -15.31
N GLU A 979 -13.82 -53.88 -14.17
CA GLU A 979 -14.33 -53.27 -12.95
C GLU A 979 -14.03 -51.77 -12.92
N CYS A 980 -15.08 -50.95 -12.87
CA CYS A 980 -14.95 -49.51 -12.81
C CYS A 980 -14.74 -49.03 -11.36
N LYS A 981 -14.04 -47.89 -11.17
CA LYS A 981 -13.81 -47.22 -9.88
C LYS A 981 -15.09 -46.93 -9.07
N CYS A 982 -16.27 -46.92 -9.70
CA CYS A 982 -17.56 -46.80 -9.02
C CYS A 982 -18.08 -48.11 -8.39
N GLY A 983 -17.32 -49.21 -8.47
CA GLY A 983 -17.70 -50.53 -7.95
C GLY A 983 -18.67 -51.31 -8.84
N LYS A 984 -18.86 -50.87 -10.09
CA LYS A 984 -19.68 -51.59 -11.10
C LYS A 984 -18.79 -52.31 -12.09
N HIS A 985 -19.19 -53.53 -12.43
CA HIS A 985 -18.51 -54.37 -13.41
C HIS A 985 -19.10 -54.12 -14.80
N VAL A 986 -18.28 -53.85 -15.80
CA VAL A 986 -18.69 -53.40 -17.13
C VAL A 986 -18.15 -54.37 -18.19
N CYS A 987 -19.01 -54.80 -19.11
CA CYS A 987 -18.60 -55.54 -20.29
C CYS A 987 -17.96 -54.59 -21.32
N TRP A 988 -16.71 -54.83 -21.70
CA TRP A 988 -15.97 -53.99 -22.66
C TRP A 988 -16.59 -53.99 -24.07
N VAL A 989 -17.26 -55.09 -24.44
CA VAL A 989 -17.83 -55.28 -25.79
C VAL A 989 -19.09 -54.45 -25.97
N CYS A 990 -20.06 -54.56 -25.05
CA CYS A 990 -21.38 -53.96 -25.17
C CYS A 990 -21.67 -52.81 -24.18
N LEU A 991 -20.74 -52.54 -23.24
CA LEU A 991 -20.87 -51.50 -22.21
C LEU A 991 -22.09 -51.68 -21.27
N VAL A 992 -22.59 -52.91 -21.10
CA VAL A 992 -23.57 -53.23 -20.05
C VAL A 992 -22.84 -53.34 -18.70
N PHE A 993 -23.49 -52.87 -17.63
CA PHE A 993 -22.94 -52.88 -16.28
C PHE A 993 -23.67 -53.87 -15.35
N PHE A 994 -22.96 -54.37 -14.34
CA PHE A 994 -23.40 -55.37 -13.38
C PHE A 994 -22.97 -55.00 -11.96
N SER A 995 -23.72 -55.50 -10.99
CA SER A 995 -23.46 -55.30 -9.56
C SER A 995 -22.46 -56.29 -8.98
N SER A 996 -22.22 -57.42 -9.66
CA SER A 996 -21.26 -58.44 -9.25
C SER A 996 -20.38 -58.87 -10.43
N SER A 997 -19.20 -59.40 -10.12
CA SER A 997 -18.25 -59.94 -11.10
C SER A 997 -18.85 -61.15 -11.85
N ASP A 998 -19.50 -62.06 -11.11
CA ASP A 998 -20.07 -63.29 -11.64
C ASP A 998 -21.15 -63.02 -12.70
N ASP A 999 -22.00 -62.02 -12.48
CA ASP A 999 -23.03 -61.63 -13.44
C ASP A 999 -22.41 -61.12 -14.75
N CYS A 1000 -21.29 -60.39 -14.66
CA CYS A 1000 -20.59 -59.91 -15.84
C CYS A 1000 -19.91 -61.04 -16.62
N TYR A 1001 -19.30 -62.01 -15.92
CA TYR A 1001 -18.72 -63.20 -16.55
C TYR A 1001 -19.81 -64.11 -17.15
N ASN A 1002 -20.97 -64.22 -16.53
CA ASN A 1002 -22.12 -64.94 -17.08
C ASN A 1002 -22.65 -64.27 -18.35
N HIS A 1003 -22.73 -62.94 -18.37
CA HIS A 1003 -23.07 -62.17 -19.56
C HIS A 1003 -22.05 -62.37 -20.70
N LEU A 1004 -20.75 -62.29 -20.40
CA LEU A 1004 -19.68 -62.51 -21.37
C LEU A 1004 -19.72 -63.92 -21.97
N ARG A 1005 -19.97 -64.94 -21.14
CA ARG A 1005 -20.10 -66.34 -21.58
C ARG A 1005 -21.35 -66.60 -22.41
N SER A 1006 -22.48 -66.01 -22.04
CA SER A 1006 -23.77 -66.26 -22.70
C SER A 1006 -23.98 -65.49 -24.00
N LEU A 1007 -23.52 -64.23 -24.08
CA LEU A 1007 -23.84 -63.33 -25.19
C LEU A 1007 -22.65 -63.02 -26.11
N HIS A 1008 -21.42 -63.10 -25.60
CA HIS A 1008 -20.22 -62.76 -26.37
C HIS A 1008 -19.30 -63.95 -26.66
N GLN A 1009 -19.66 -65.15 -26.19
CA GLN A 1009 -18.92 -66.42 -26.36
C GLN A 1009 -17.42 -66.30 -26.06
N ALA A 1010 -17.02 -65.32 -25.25
CA ALA A 1010 -15.63 -65.07 -24.92
C ALA A 1010 -15.22 -66.03 -23.80
N ILE A 1011 -14.49 -67.08 -24.17
CA ILE A 1011 -13.86 -68.03 -23.24
C ILE A 1011 -12.52 -67.42 -22.81
N MET A 1012 -12.35 -67.28 -21.49
CA MET A 1012 -11.15 -66.90 -20.71
C MET A 1012 -10.19 -65.88 -21.32
#